data_AF-A0A957PFA7-F1
#
_entry.id   AF-A0A957PFA7-F1
#
_cell.length_a   1.000
_cell.length_b   1.000
_cell.length_c   1.000
_cell.angle_alpha   90.00
_cell.angle_beta   90.00
_cell.angle_gamma   90.00
#
_symmetry.space_group_name_H-M   'P 1'
#
loop_
_entity.id
_entity.type
_entity.pdbx_description
1 polymer ?
#
loop_
_entity_poly.entity_id
_entity_poly.type
_entity_poly.pdbx_seq_one_letter_code
_entity_poly.pdbx_strand_id
1 'polypeptide(L)'
;MVITLGPLIVLLLLFAVAYALVDKWEQLKFQIIIRMFVVIVVLGAMAYGLRYWIVFGVTCLPDCVGANLVGGDLRGMHLNNADLVNANLSRADLSKAQLQGADLSGALLMRTNLEEADLRNAKLLGANLQNANLAGAILDGAQFDGADLVGADLTALDFQGTSLLGVNLEDAEMESTNLTGAVLTAADLVNAKLNGAQLINTDLTGATLSRADLSGAQLSGSNLSGAWLNLAVLIGADLSNSDLSGASLIGANLASANLGGSRLVGATLVGADMNGANLNGANLLGSRLLLEELTDADLEMDRAVAELNELQRSTLLVDAEWEGATFDTQTVWPNVDVNEEMAAAAELIENSDTPLTDTIKVGVLHSLSGPMAISEVAARDAEFLAIDEINAAGGVLGKQLEPVVEDGASSPDVFAEKARKLLESDQVAVIFGGWRSDSRNAMLPVFEELNGLLFYPAPTEGFAQSPNIVYMGQDASQQLIPAVNYLSTQEIVNILLLGSEFAYSRTAHAIIKAQANELGQTVVGEIYVPLGETDFSSLIAQLRASPPDVIINTMYGESNVGFFQQMAEAGFQPSSLPVISTSVAEEEVRTIGPEIMVGQLATASYFQTLQSTENFAFVTAYKTAYGQERVTSAPIVSAYASVYLWRELVEAAQTTDVDAVRAAMSGPVKYIAPDGPIQLDSETQSTYKTAHIGVVRDDGLIEEIISSAEPLPPDPYLKAFPWAEDVQKLVENQDGQ
;
A
#
# COMPACT_ATOMS: atom_id res chain seq x y z
N MET A 1 121.12 -12.47 32.99
CA MET A 1 120.57 -11.10 32.87
C MET A 1 119.19 -11.25 32.23
N VAL A 2 118.14 -11.32 33.05
CA VAL A 2 117.12 -10.26 33.23
C VAL A 2 116.34 -9.94 31.94
N ILE A 3 115.07 -10.37 31.91
CA ILE A 3 113.82 -9.64 31.53
C ILE A 3 113.97 -8.65 30.36
N THR A 4 113.25 -8.77 29.24
CA THR A 4 111.87 -8.23 29.08
C THR A 4 111.01 -8.99 28.04
N LEU A 5 110.00 -9.71 28.53
CA LEU A 5 108.91 -10.37 27.79
C LEU A 5 107.64 -9.50 27.66
N GLY A 6 107.77 -8.17 27.82
CA GLY A 6 106.64 -7.23 27.91
C GLY A 6 105.84 -6.99 26.62
N PRO A 7 106.46 -6.77 25.44
CA PRO A 7 105.71 -6.29 24.28
C PRO A 7 104.78 -7.32 23.64
N LEU A 8 105.15 -8.61 23.67
CA LEU A 8 104.40 -9.66 22.97
C LEU A 8 103.09 -10.02 23.70
N ILE A 9 103.10 -9.99 25.04
CA ILE A 9 101.92 -10.26 25.87
C ILE A 9 100.91 -9.11 25.78
N VAL A 10 101.39 -7.86 25.70
CA VAL A 10 100.52 -6.68 25.51
C VAL A 10 99.88 -6.69 24.12
N LEU A 11 100.60 -7.10 23.07
CA LEU A 11 100.04 -7.19 21.72
C LEU A 11 98.95 -8.26 21.60
N LEU A 12 99.14 -9.42 22.25
CA LEU A 12 98.16 -10.51 22.27
C LEU A 12 96.90 -10.15 23.09
N LEU A 13 97.05 -9.43 24.21
CA LEU A 13 95.93 -8.92 24.99
C LEU A 13 95.15 -7.83 24.24
N LEU A 14 95.84 -6.93 23.54
CA LEU A 14 95.17 -5.92 22.70
C LEU A 14 94.44 -6.54 21.51
N PHE A 15 94.98 -7.61 20.91
CA PHE A 15 94.30 -8.34 19.84
C PHE A 15 93.06 -9.09 20.36
N ALA A 16 93.13 -9.69 21.56
CA ALA A 16 91.99 -10.36 22.18
C ALA A 16 90.88 -9.37 22.58
N VAL A 17 91.24 -8.18 23.08
CA VAL A 17 90.28 -7.10 23.39
C VAL A 17 89.70 -6.49 22.11
N ALA A 18 90.51 -6.27 21.08
CA ALA A 18 90.02 -5.79 19.78
C ALA A 18 89.11 -6.81 19.09
N TYR A 19 89.43 -8.10 19.16
CA TYR A 19 88.58 -9.16 18.62
C TYR A 19 87.26 -9.27 19.40
N ALA A 20 87.30 -9.21 20.73
CA ALA A 20 86.08 -9.19 21.56
C ALA A 20 85.24 -7.91 21.38
N LEU A 21 85.86 -6.78 21.03
CA LEU A 21 85.17 -5.54 20.70
C LEU A 21 84.60 -5.56 19.28
N VAL A 22 85.29 -6.14 18.29
CA VAL A 22 84.79 -6.29 16.91
C VAL A 22 83.67 -7.31 16.84
N ASP A 23 83.77 -8.42 17.56
CA ASP A 23 82.72 -9.45 17.66
C ASP A 23 81.45 -8.89 18.33
N LYS A 24 81.63 -8.01 19.34
CA LYS A 24 80.50 -7.25 19.92
C LYS A 24 80.00 -6.11 19.02
N TRP A 25 80.83 -5.55 18.13
CA TRP A 25 80.45 -4.43 17.25
C TRP A 25 79.68 -4.90 16.01
N GLU A 26 79.98 -6.08 15.48
CA GLU A 26 79.17 -6.75 14.44
C GLU A 26 77.76 -7.08 14.97
N GLN A 27 77.64 -7.59 16.20
CA GLN A 27 76.33 -7.77 16.84
C GLN A 27 75.63 -6.44 17.14
N LEU A 28 76.36 -5.37 17.49
CA LEU A 28 75.76 -4.06 17.77
C LEU A 28 75.29 -3.35 16.49
N LYS A 29 76.01 -3.45 15.37
CA LYS A 29 75.57 -2.89 14.09
C LYS A 29 74.35 -3.62 13.56
N PHE A 30 74.30 -4.95 13.67
CA PHE A 30 73.11 -5.69 13.27
C PHE A 30 71.91 -5.36 14.18
N GLN A 31 72.11 -5.23 15.49
CA GLN A 31 71.06 -4.82 16.42
C GLN A 31 70.63 -3.36 16.25
N ILE A 32 71.53 -2.42 15.97
CA ILE A 32 71.19 -1.00 15.77
C ILE A 32 70.55 -0.78 14.40
N ILE A 33 71.03 -1.45 13.34
CA ILE A 33 70.42 -1.38 12.00
C ILE A 33 69.06 -2.08 12.03
N ILE A 34 68.91 -3.24 12.68
CA ILE A 34 67.59 -3.86 12.89
C ILE A 34 66.72 -2.99 13.76
N ARG A 35 67.21 -2.38 14.85
CA ARG A 35 66.39 -1.49 15.68
C ARG A 35 66.01 -0.21 14.94
N MET A 36 66.88 0.38 14.13
CA MET A 36 66.54 1.53 13.29
C MET A 36 65.59 1.14 12.17
N PHE A 37 65.78 -0.02 11.53
CA PHE A 37 64.88 -0.52 10.51
C PHE A 37 63.51 -0.86 11.12
N VAL A 38 63.46 -1.51 12.27
CA VAL A 38 62.24 -1.76 13.04
C VAL A 38 61.63 -0.45 13.50
N VAL A 39 62.39 0.54 13.96
CA VAL A 39 61.86 1.86 14.34
C VAL A 39 61.36 2.64 13.12
N ILE A 40 62.01 2.55 11.95
CA ILE A 40 61.55 3.19 10.71
C ILE A 40 60.34 2.45 10.14
N VAL A 41 60.28 1.13 10.23
CA VAL A 41 59.13 0.31 9.84
C VAL A 41 57.98 0.50 10.83
N VAL A 42 58.25 0.66 12.12
CA VAL A 42 57.23 0.92 13.16
C VAL A 42 56.77 2.36 13.11
N LEU A 43 57.64 3.35 12.94
CA LEU A 43 57.25 4.75 12.71
C LEU A 43 56.60 4.92 11.34
N GLY A 44 57.00 4.14 10.35
CA GLY A 44 56.37 4.06 9.03
C GLY A 44 55.02 3.36 9.09
N ALA A 45 54.86 2.30 9.90
CA ALA A 45 53.60 1.60 10.15
C ALA A 45 52.72 2.33 11.16
N MET A 46 53.28 3.17 12.02
CA MET A 46 52.56 4.10 12.89
C MET A 46 52.17 5.33 12.10
N ALA A 47 52.99 5.87 11.20
CA ALA A 47 52.60 6.98 10.34
C ALA A 47 51.63 6.53 9.24
N TYR A 48 51.85 5.34 8.66
CA TYR A 48 50.90 4.67 7.77
C TYR A 48 49.66 4.28 8.54
N GLY A 49 49.79 3.70 9.74
CA GLY A 49 48.69 3.33 10.62
C GLY A 49 47.92 4.52 11.17
N LEU A 50 48.56 5.67 11.40
CA LEU A 50 47.95 6.93 11.82
C LEU A 50 47.34 7.65 10.62
N ARG A 51 47.96 7.59 9.44
CA ARG A 51 47.32 8.02 8.17
C ARG A 51 46.14 7.11 7.82
N TYR A 52 46.24 5.82 8.10
CA TYR A 52 45.17 4.83 7.98
C TYR A 52 44.12 5.07 9.07
N TRP A 53 44.48 5.50 10.28
CA TRP A 53 43.52 5.84 11.33
C TRP A 53 42.80 7.17 11.06
N ILE A 54 43.50 8.12 10.43
CA ILE A 54 42.96 9.43 10.03
C ILE A 54 42.10 9.31 8.76
N VAL A 55 42.38 8.36 7.87
CA VAL A 55 41.65 8.12 6.60
C VAL A 55 40.60 7.00 6.71
N PHE A 56 40.78 6.02 7.61
CA PHE A 56 39.88 4.89 7.91
C PHE A 56 39.41 4.94 9.37
N GLY A 57 38.98 6.11 9.84
CA GLY A 57 38.31 6.26 11.14
C GLY A 57 36.90 5.65 11.19
N VAL A 58 36.43 5.06 10.09
CA VAL A 58 35.14 4.38 10.00
C VAL A 58 35.41 2.88 9.91
N THR A 59 35.11 2.14 10.98
CA THR A 59 35.35 0.70 11.14
C THR A 59 34.41 -0.18 10.31
N CYS A 60 34.14 0.22 9.07
CA CYS A 60 32.89 -0.11 8.38
C CYS A 60 33.09 -0.28 6.87
N LEU A 61 33.97 -1.18 6.44
CA LEU A 61 34.04 -1.55 5.02
C LEU A 61 34.18 -3.06 4.89
N PRO A 62 33.34 -3.74 4.07
CA PRO A 62 32.31 -3.23 3.14
C PRO A 62 30.85 -3.22 3.67
N ASP A 63 30.60 -3.63 4.91
CA ASP A 63 29.26 -3.76 5.50
C ASP A 63 29.09 -2.79 6.68
N CYS A 64 28.11 -1.90 6.54
CA CYS A 64 27.71 -0.86 7.49
C CYS A 64 26.24 -0.94 7.89
N VAL A 65 25.62 -2.11 7.74
CA VAL A 65 24.21 -2.29 8.11
C VAL A 65 24.01 -1.88 9.58
N GLY A 66 23.11 -0.93 9.81
CA GLY A 66 22.79 -0.41 11.15
C GLY A 66 23.92 0.39 11.83
N ALA A 67 24.99 0.75 11.12
CA ALA A 67 26.11 1.46 11.71
C ALA A 67 25.70 2.85 12.23
N ASN A 68 26.19 3.23 13.42
CA ASN A 68 25.98 4.57 13.96
C ASN A 68 27.16 5.48 13.60
N LEU A 69 26.90 6.41 12.70
CA LEU A 69 27.82 7.35 12.09
C LEU A 69 27.37 8.81 12.27
N VAL A 70 26.53 9.07 13.28
CA VAL A 70 25.97 10.39 13.57
C VAL A 70 27.08 11.44 13.73
N GLY A 71 27.00 12.53 12.95
CA GLY A 71 27.98 13.61 12.98
C GLY A 71 29.37 13.23 12.45
N GLY A 72 29.51 12.08 11.78
CA GLY A 72 30.77 11.62 11.20
C GLY A 72 31.23 12.50 10.04
N ASP A 73 32.56 12.65 9.87
CA ASP A 73 33.16 13.29 8.70
C ASP A 73 33.52 12.20 7.68
N LEU A 74 32.67 12.06 6.66
CA LEU A 74 32.83 11.12 5.54
C LEU A 74 33.07 11.83 4.21
N ARG A 75 33.55 13.08 4.26
CA ARG A 75 33.74 13.90 3.07
C ARG A 75 34.71 13.26 2.08
N GLY A 76 34.29 13.20 0.82
CA GLY A 76 35.12 12.62 -0.24
C GLY A 76 35.43 11.13 -0.09
N MET A 77 34.78 10.43 0.85
CA MET A 77 35.06 9.00 1.08
C MET A 77 34.59 8.13 -0.09
N HIS A 78 35.31 7.03 -0.32
CA HIS A 78 34.95 6.01 -1.29
C HIS A 78 34.05 4.96 -0.63
N LEU A 79 32.74 5.06 -0.87
CA LEU A 79 31.68 4.21 -0.30
C LEU A 79 30.84 3.53 -1.40
N ASN A 80 31.42 3.32 -2.59
CA ASN A 80 30.73 2.68 -3.71
C ASN A 80 30.32 1.24 -3.35
N ASN A 81 29.06 0.91 -3.58
CA ASN A 81 28.43 -0.36 -3.21
C ASN A 81 28.56 -0.70 -1.71
N ALA A 82 28.74 0.31 -0.85
CA ALA A 82 28.67 0.10 0.58
C ALA A 82 27.24 -0.28 0.97
N ASP A 83 27.11 -1.25 1.86
CA ASP A 83 25.84 -1.60 2.47
C ASP A 83 25.66 -0.73 3.72
N LEU A 84 24.81 0.29 3.62
CA LEU A 84 24.49 1.28 4.66
C LEU A 84 23.02 1.15 5.07
N VAL A 85 22.39 -0.01 4.84
CA VAL A 85 20.98 -0.26 5.17
C VAL A 85 20.76 0.00 6.65
N ASN A 86 19.74 0.79 6.98
CA ASN A 86 19.40 1.21 8.35
C ASN A 86 20.54 1.92 9.12
N ALA A 87 21.61 2.35 8.45
CA ALA A 87 22.69 3.09 9.10
C ALA A 87 22.21 4.46 9.57
N ASN A 88 22.71 4.92 10.72
CA ASN A 88 22.42 6.25 11.22
C ASN A 88 23.56 7.22 10.87
N LEU A 89 23.36 7.97 9.79
CA LEU A 89 24.26 8.99 9.24
C LEU A 89 23.79 10.41 9.58
N SER A 90 22.87 10.58 10.53
CA SER A 90 22.29 11.88 10.84
C SER A 90 23.37 12.91 11.19
N ARG A 91 23.30 14.11 10.59
CA ARG A 91 24.28 15.21 10.76
C ARG A 91 25.70 14.88 10.29
N ALA A 92 25.91 13.75 9.62
CA ALA A 92 27.19 13.43 9.04
C ALA A 92 27.49 14.37 7.85
N ASP A 93 28.78 14.54 7.56
CA ASP A 93 29.25 15.25 6.38
C ASP A 93 29.74 14.25 5.35
N LEU A 94 28.89 13.96 4.37
CA LEU A 94 29.14 13.10 3.21
C LEU A 94 29.40 13.93 1.95
N SER A 95 29.71 15.23 2.07
CA SER A 95 29.92 16.06 0.89
C SER A 95 31.05 15.50 0.02
N LYS A 96 30.80 15.43 -1.29
CA LYS A 96 31.72 14.87 -2.30
C LYS A 96 32.02 13.38 -2.14
N ALA A 97 31.31 12.66 -1.25
CA ALA A 97 31.47 11.23 -1.09
C ALA A 97 31.07 10.48 -2.37
N GLN A 98 31.72 9.35 -2.62
CA GLN A 98 31.39 8.45 -3.72
C GLN A 98 30.51 7.33 -3.17
N LEU A 99 29.22 7.35 -3.50
CA LEU A 99 28.18 6.43 -3.03
C LEU A 99 27.54 5.66 -4.19
N GLN A 100 28.25 5.48 -5.30
CA GLN A 100 27.67 4.82 -6.48
C GLN A 100 27.27 3.39 -6.13
N GLY A 101 26.00 3.04 -6.37
CA GLY A 101 25.46 1.71 -6.06
C GLY A 101 25.36 1.39 -4.56
N ALA A 102 25.59 2.36 -3.66
CA ALA A 102 25.46 2.14 -2.22
C ALA A 102 24.00 1.86 -1.84
N ASP A 103 23.78 0.97 -0.88
CA ASP A 103 22.45 0.68 -0.36
C ASP A 103 22.24 1.45 0.95
N LEU A 104 21.46 2.52 0.90
CA LEU A 104 21.08 3.38 2.02
C LEU A 104 19.61 3.16 2.40
N SER A 105 19.01 2.02 2.03
CA SER A 105 17.61 1.76 2.31
C SER A 105 17.33 1.81 3.82
N GLY A 106 16.30 2.57 4.23
CA GLY A 106 15.96 2.80 5.63
C GLY A 106 17.00 3.58 6.46
N ALA A 107 18.05 4.12 5.84
CA ALA A 107 19.09 4.88 6.56
C ALA A 107 18.53 6.19 7.14
N LEU A 108 19.07 6.60 8.30
CA LEU A 108 18.76 7.90 8.92
C LEU A 108 19.81 8.93 8.50
N LEU A 109 19.44 9.82 7.58
CA LEU A 109 20.25 10.87 6.95
C LEU A 109 19.76 12.28 7.34
N MET A 110 19.12 12.41 8.51
CA MET A 110 18.57 13.68 8.96
C MET A 110 19.67 14.74 9.10
N ARG A 111 19.51 15.90 8.44
CA ARG A 111 20.48 17.01 8.43
C ARG A 111 21.87 16.60 7.94
N THR A 112 21.96 15.58 7.13
CA THR A 112 23.23 15.12 6.55
C THR A 112 23.62 16.02 5.40
N ASN A 113 24.92 16.32 5.28
CA ASN A 113 25.45 17.05 4.15
C ASN A 113 25.87 16.08 3.04
N LEU A 114 25.11 16.03 1.95
CA LEU A 114 25.37 15.24 0.73
C LEU A 114 25.74 16.15 -0.45
N GLU A 115 26.11 17.41 -0.20
CA GLU A 115 26.51 18.36 -1.23
C GLU A 115 27.59 17.78 -2.16
N GLU A 116 27.35 17.87 -3.48
CA GLU A 116 28.22 17.31 -4.52
C GLU A 116 28.53 15.79 -4.37
N ALA A 117 27.77 15.03 -3.58
CA ALA A 117 27.96 13.58 -3.46
C ALA A 117 27.51 12.85 -4.73
N ASP A 118 28.20 11.78 -5.09
CA ASP A 118 27.87 10.97 -6.26
C ASP A 118 27.08 9.72 -5.83
N LEU A 119 25.76 9.80 -5.95
CA LEU A 119 24.76 8.81 -5.54
C LEU A 119 24.21 7.99 -6.73
N ARG A 120 24.91 7.95 -7.87
CA ARG A 120 24.41 7.23 -9.05
C ARG A 120 24.10 5.77 -8.73
N ASN A 121 22.89 5.33 -9.06
CA ASN A 121 22.36 3.99 -8.75
C ASN A 121 22.32 3.63 -7.25
N ALA A 122 22.43 4.62 -6.35
CA ALA A 122 22.27 4.36 -4.92
C ALA A 122 20.80 4.07 -4.59
N LYS A 123 20.54 3.21 -3.61
CA LYS A 123 19.20 2.93 -3.11
C LYS A 123 18.95 3.74 -1.85
N LEU A 124 17.93 4.58 -1.84
CA LEU A 124 17.49 5.37 -0.69
C LEU A 124 16.03 5.05 -0.33
N LEU A 125 15.59 3.83 -0.61
CA LEU A 125 14.21 3.38 -0.37
C LEU A 125 13.85 3.55 1.12
N GLY A 126 12.79 4.32 1.39
CA GLY A 126 12.34 4.60 2.76
C GLY A 126 13.38 5.30 3.66
N ALA A 127 14.44 5.89 3.10
CA ALA A 127 15.45 6.58 3.89
C ALA A 127 14.92 7.91 4.43
N ASN A 128 15.39 8.32 5.62
CA ASN A 128 15.01 9.60 6.23
C ASN A 128 16.08 10.66 5.96
N LEU A 129 15.86 11.51 4.96
CA LEU A 129 16.70 12.63 4.53
C LEU A 129 16.17 14.00 4.99
N GLN A 130 15.35 14.06 6.05
CA GLN A 130 14.78 15.32 6.52
C GLN A 130 15.86 16.39 6.74
N ASN A 131 15.67 17.57 6.15
CA ASN A 131 16.58 18.71 6.20
C ASN A 131 18.02 18.39 5.72
N ALA A 132 18.21 17.36 4.91
CA ALA A 132 19.51 17.07 4.30
C ALA A 132 19.84 18.08 3.20
N ASN A 133 21.13 18.33 3.00
CA ASN A 133 21.61 19.15 1.89
C ASN A 133 22.09 18.23 0.77
N LEU A 134 21.38 18.17 -0.35
CA LEU A 134 21.79 17.40 -1.53
C LEU A 134 22.25 18.30 -2.68
N ALA A 135 22.42 19.61 -2.48
CA ALA A 135 22.75 20.55 -3.54
C ALA A 135 23.95 20.06 -4.41
N GLY A 136 23.72 19.97 -5.71
CA GLY A 136 24.72 19.52 -6.68
C GLY A 136 25.11 18.03 -6.62
N ALA A 137 24.41 17.21 -5.83
CA ALA A 137 24.59 15.75 -5.86
C ALA A 137 24.24 15.16 -7.24
N ILE A 138 24.85 14.02 -7.57
CA ILE A 138 24.62 13.31 -8.83
C ILE A 138 23.73 12.10 -8.54
N LEU A 139 22.51 12.09 -9.09
CA LEU A 139 21.46 11.15 -8.73
C LEU A 139 21.08 10.16 -9.84
N ASP A 140 21.82 10.09 -10.95
CA ASP A 140 21.43 9.25 -12.10
C ASP A 140 21.14 7.80 -11.68
N GLY A 141 19.88 7.37 -11.84
CA GLY A 141 19.41 6.03 -11.50
C GLY A 141 19.28 5.74 -10.00
N ALA A 142 19.39 6.73 -9.12
CA ALA A 142 19.13 6.58 -7.71
C ALA A 142 17.64 6.29 -7.45
N GLN A 143 17.33 5.56 -6.37
CA GLN A 143 15.96 5.18 -6.02
C GLN A 143 15.54 5.86 -4.72
N PHE A 144 14.42 6.58 -4.73
CA PHE A 144 13.94 7.37 -3.57
C PHE A 144 12.51 7.01 -3.14
N ASP A 145 11.97 5.88 -3.61
CA ASP A 145 10.59 5.50 -3.30
C ASP A 145 10.37 5.42 -1.78
N GLY A 146 9.31 6.10 -1.32
CA GLY A 146 8.95 6.22 0.10
C GLY A 146 9.95 6.96 0.98
N ALA A 147 10.98 7.62 0.42
CA ALA A 147 11.94 8.39 1.20
C ALA A 147 11.29 9.65 1.79
N ASP A 148 11.84 10.10 2.93
CA ASP A 148 11.39 11.30 3.63
C ASP A 148 12.43 12.42 3.46
N LEU A 149 12.11 13.40 2.62
CA LEU A 149 12.94 14.54 2.21
C LEU A 149 12.38 15.88 2.73
N VAL A 150 11.61 15.86 3.83
CA VAL A 150 10.99 17.09 4.37
C VAL A 150 12.04 18.17 4.63
N GLY A 151 11.87 19.34 4.02
CA GLY A 151 12.77 20.48 4.14
C GLY A 151 14.19 20.26 3.58
N ALA A 152 14.40 19.24 2.74
CA ALA A 152 15.69 19.01 2.11
C ALA A 152 16.02 20.08 1.05
N ASP A 153 17.30 20.41 0.91
CA ASP A 153 17.81 21.26 -0.19
C ASP A 153 18.14 20.36 -1.39
N LEU A 154 17.29 20.46 -2.41
CA LEU A 154 17.34 19.75 -3.68
C LEU A 154 17.55 20.70 -4.85
N THR A 155 17.94 21.96 -4.61
CA THR A 155 17.97 22.99 -5.64
C THR A 155 18.83 22.57 -6.85
N ALA A 156 18.27 22.76 -8.04
CA ALA A 156 18.91 22.48 -9.34
C ALA A 156 19.40 21.03 -9.55
N LEU A 157 18.86 20.06 -8.81
CA LEU A 157 19.17 18.64 -9.00
C LEU A 157 18.51 18.05 -10.25
N ASP A 158 19.18 17.03 -10.80
CA ASP A 158 18.67 16.25 -11.93
C ASP A 158 18.05 14.94 -11.44
N PHE A 159 16.73 14.89 -11.49
CA PHE A 159 15.87 13.75 -11.18
C PHE A 159 15.22 13.18 -12.45
N GLN A 160 15.76 13.47 -13.65
CA GLN A 160 15.14 13.03 -14.90
C GLN A 160 14.89 11.51 -14.90
N GLY A 161 13.63 11.10 -15.14
CA GLY A 161 13.22 9.70 -15.19
C GLY A 161 13.37 8.93 -13.87
N THR A 162 13.57 9.63 -12.75
CA THR A 162 13.77 9.02 -11.43
C THR A 162 12.43 8.60 -10.82
N SER A 163 12.43 7.46 -10.11
CA SER A 163 11.29 7.03 -9.30
C SER A 163 11.34 7.68 -7.93
N LEU A 164 10.27 8.41 -7.62
CA LEU A 164 10.02 9.19 -6.41
C LEU A 164 8.62 8.85 -5.88
N LEU A 165 8.23 7.57 -6.00
CA LEU A 165 6.88 7.11 -5.67
C LEU A 165 6.62 7.30 -4.17
N GLY A 166 5.52 7.99 -3.81
CA GLY A 166 5.12 8.20 -2.42
C GLY A 166 6.17 8.92 -1.56
N VAL A 167 7.09 9.66 -2.19
CA VAL A 167 8.12 10.40 -1.48
C VAL A 167 7.51 11.56 -0.69
N ASN A 168 8.03 11.85 0.49
CA ASN A 168 7.65 13.05 1.25
C ASN A 168 8.64 14.18 0.98
N LEU A 169 8.18 15.26 0.34
CA LEU A 169 8.90 16.48 -0.03
C LEU A 169 8.25 17.73 0.60
N GLU A 170 7.50 17.59 1.71
CA GLU A 170 6.93 18.75 2.43
C GLU A 170 8.05 19.78 2.73
N ASP A 171 7.81 21.05 2.46
CA ASP A 171 8.75 22.17 2.64
C ASP A 171 10.11 22.04 1.88
N ALA A 172 10.28 21.10 0.94
CA ALA A 172 11.55 20.92 0.22
C ALA A 172 11.91 22.10 -0.70
N GLU A 173 13.21 22.41 -0.81
CA GLU A 173 13.73 23.42 -1.75
C GLU A 173 14.11 22.75 -3.07
N MET A 174 13.32 22.96 -4.11
CA MET A 174 13.42 22.28 -5.41
C MET A 174 13.50 23.27 -6.58
N GLU A 175 14.03 24.48 -6.35
CA GLU A 175 14.06 25.49 -7.39
C GLU A 175 14.91 25.02 -8.57
N SER A 176 14.38 25.20 -9.78
CA SER A 176 15.06 24.81 -11.03
C SER A 176 15.48 23.34 -11.13
N THR A 177 14.89 22.42 -10.35
CA THR A 177 15.15 20.97 -10.49
C THR A 177 14.67 20.43 -11.83
N ASN A 178 15.36 19.44 -12.36
CA ASN A 178 14.92 18.69 -13.53
C ASN A 178 14.21 17.40 -13.11
N LEU A 179 12.88 17.38 -13.17
CA LEU A 179 12.00 16.26 -12.89
C LEU A 179 11.39 15.67 -14.17
N THR A 180 11.95 15.98 -15.35
CA THR A 180 11.41 15.55 -16.64
C THR A 180 11.23 14.04 -16.68
N GLY A 181 10.00 13.58 -16.91
CA GLY A 181 9.65 12.15 -16.97
C GLY A 181 9.81 11.39 -15.65
N ALA A 182 10.01 12.08 -14.52
CA ALA A 182 10.05 11.45 -13.20
C ALA A 182 8.66 10.94 -12.78
N VAL A 183 8.64 9.99 -11.84
CA VAL A 183 7.40 9.41 -11.27
C VAL A 183 7.27 9.87 -9.82
N LEU A 184 6.35 10.80 -9.56
CA LEU A 184 5.99 11.39 -8.27
C LEU A 184 4.55 11.05 -7.88
N THR A 185 4.03 9.91 -8.33
CA THR A 185 2.69 9.45 -7.96
C THR A 185 2.54 9.40 -6.43
N ALA A 186 1.45 9.97 -5.91
CA ALA A 186 1.16 10.09 -4.48
C ALA A 186 2.26 10.75 -3.63
N ALA A 187 3.17 11.54 -4.24
CA ALA A 187 4.17 12.29 -3.49
C ALA A 187 3.52 13.43 -2.68
N ASP A 188 4.05 13.71 -1.50
CA ASP A 188 3.68 14.87 -0.70
C ASP A 188 4.64 16.02 -0.99
N LEU A 189 4.17 17.11 -1.57
CA LEU A 189 4.91 18.31 -1.94
C LEU A 189 4.31 19.55 -1.28
N VAL A 190 3.63 19.40 -0.14
CA VAL A 190 3.01 20.53 0.57
C VAL A 190 4.07 21.61 0.86
N ASN A 191 3.77 22.87 0.50
CA ASN A 191 4.68 24.02 0.61
C ASN A 191 6.03 23.89 -0.14
N ALA A 192 6.25 22.89 -1.00
CA ALA A 192 7.52 22.73 -1.71
C ALA A 192 7.80 23.91 -2.65
N LYS A 193 9.08 24.27 -2.81
CA LYS A 193 9.52 25.36 -3.70
C LYS A 193 9.98 24.82 -5.04
N LEU A 194 9.13 24.85 -6.04
CA LEU A 194 9.36 24.33 -7.40
C LEU A 194 9.52 25.44 -8.46
N ASN A 195 9.88 26.65 -8.03
CA ASN A 195 10.07 27.80 -8.91
C ASN A 195 10.99 27.47 -10.11
N GLY A 196 10.46 27.58 -11.33
CA GLY A 196 11.19 27.30 -12.56
C GLY A 196 11.63 25.83 -12.76
N ALA A 197 11.08 24.88 -11.99
CA ALA A 197 11.37 23.46 -12.14
C ALA A 197 10.88 22.92 -13.50
N GLN A 198 11.57 21.90 -14.02
CA GLN A 198 11.19 21.20 -15.25
C GLN A 198 10.46 19.90 -14.89
N LEU A 199 9.15 19.87 -15.04
CA LEU A 199 8.25 18.73 -14.77
C LEU A 199 7.60 18.22 -16.07
N ILE A 200 8.32 18.30 -17.19
CA ILE A 200 7.80 17.92 -18.51
C ILE A 200 7.56 16.40 -18.54
N ASN A 201 6.36 15.96 -18.93
CA ASN A 201 5.94 14.56 -18.93
C ASN A 201 6.11 13.83 -17.58
N THR A 202 6.12 14.55 -16.47
CA THR A 202 6.21 13.98 -15.12
C THR A 202 4.87 13.37 -14.71
N ASP A 203 4.90 12.24 -14.00
CA ASP A 203 3.71 11.66 -13.38
C ASP A 203 3.57 12.16 -11.95
N LEU A 204 2.51 12.92 -11.68
CA LEU A 204 2.12 13.52 -10.40
C LEU A 204 0.72 13.03 -9.99
N THR A 205 0.28 11.87 -10.48
CA THR A 205 -1.06 11.33 -10.20
C THR A 205 -1.28 11.22 -8.68
N GLY A 206 -2.36 11.83 -8.19
CA GLY A 206 -2.69 11.84 -6.75
C GLY A 206 -1.67 12.53 -5.84
N ALA A 207 -0.69 13.26 -6.38
CA ALA A 207 0.29 13.98 -5.56
C ALA A 207 -0.35 15.17 -4.84
N THR A 208 0.15 15.50 -3.65
CA THR A 208 -0.31 16.65 -2.86
C THR A 208 0.65 17.82 -3.04
N LEU A 209 0.29 18.82 -3.84
CA LEU A 209 1.08 20.04 -4.09
C LEU A 209 0.48 21.27 -3.41
N SER A 210 -0.28 21.09 -2.34
CA SER A 210 -1.03 22.19 -1.73
C SER A 210 -0.08 23.24 -1.15
N ARG A 211 -0.33 24.52 -1.44
CA ARG A 211 0.56 25.66 -1.12
C ARG A 211 1.97 25.60 -1.74
N ALA A 212 2.25 24.67 -2.66
CA ALA A 212 3.53 24.63 -3.35
C ALA A 212 3.71 25.84 -4.29
N ASP A 213 4.95 26.27 -4.49
CA ASP A 213 5.29 27.36 -5.40
C ASP A 213 5.89 26.80 -6.69
N LEU A 214 5.05 26.69 -7.72
CA LEU A 214 5.37 26.26 -9.08
C LEU A 214 5.49 27.46 -10.05
N SER A 215 5.79 28.67 -9.56
CA SER A 215 5.87 29.85 -10.44
C SER A 215 6.88 29.63 -11.57
N GLY A 216 6.45 29.82 -12.80
CA GLY A 216 7.26 29.61 -14.01
C GLY A 216 7.74 28.17 -14.26
N ALA A 217 7.20 27.18 -13.55
CA ALA A 217 7.54 25.77 -13.76
C ALA A 217 7.04 25.27 -15.14
N GLN A 218 7.74 24.29 -15.71
CA GLN A 218 7.41 23.68 -17.00
C GLN A 218 6.77 22.31 -16.78
N LEU A 219 5.45 22.23 -16.83
CA LEU A 219 4.64 21.02 -16.63
C LEU A 219 4.01 20.49 -17.93
N SER A 220 4.55 20.85 -19.11
CA SER A 220 3.93 20.46 -20.36
C SER A 220 3.85 18.93 -20.50
N GLY A 221 2.67 18.40 -20.78
CA GLY A 221 2.44 16.96 -20.93
C GLY A 221 2.48 16.13 -19.65
N SER A 222 2.58 16.73 -18.47
CA SER A 222 2.59 16.01 -17.20
C SER A 222 1.20 15.44 -16.86
N ASN A 223 1.15 14.39 -16.03
CA ASN A 223 -0.08 13.82 -15.50
C ASN A 223 -0.27 14.25 -14.04
N LEU A 224 -1.22 15.13 -13.76
CA LEU A 224 -1.65 15.57 -12.43
C LEU A 224 -3.08 15.09 -12.11
N SER A 225 -3.55 14.00 -12.72
CA SER A 225 -4.90 13.50 -12.43
C SER A 225 -5.07 13.18 -10.94
N GLY A 226 -6.16 13.64 -10.34
CA GLY A 226 -6.45 13.52 -8.91
C GLY A 226 -5.50 14.27 -7.97
N ALA A 227 -4.57 15.09 -8.47
CA ALA A 227 -3.60 15.81 -7.64
C ALA A 227 -4.26 16.97 -6.87
N TRP A 228 -3.68 17.33 -5.72
CA TRP A 228 -4.19 18.39 -4.84
C TRP A 228 -3.27 19.62 -4.93
N LEU A 229 -3.67 20.60 -5.72
CA LEU A 229 -2.95 21.86 -5.94
C LEU A 229 -3.62 23.05 -5.21
N ASN A 230 -4.34 22.79 -4.13
CA ASN A 230 -5.07 23.85 -3.42
C ASN A 230 -4.08 24.91 -2.91
N LEU A 231 -4.42 26.17 -3.12
CA LEU A 231 -3.59 27.32 -2.72
C LEU A 231 -2.18 27.32 -3.34
N ALA A 232 -1.91 26.49 -4.35
CA ALA A 232 -0.62 26.45 -5.02
C ALA A 232 -0.41 27.71 -5.87
N VAL A 233 0.85 28.13 -6.02
CA VAL A 233 1.23 29.27 -6.86
C VAL A 233 1.76 28.74 -8.18
N LEU A 234 1.03 28.94 -9.27
CA LEU A 234 1.35 28.48 -10.63
C LEU A 234 1.50 29.66 -11.61
N ILE A 235 1.90 30.83 -11.10
CA ILE A 235 1.99 32.06 -11.91
C ILE A 235 2.95 31.83 -13.08
N GLY A 236 2.45 31.99 -14.30
CA GLY A 236 3.24 31.80 -15.52
C GLY A 236 3.76 30.38 -15.76
N ALA A 237 3.24 29.38 -15.05
CA ALA A 237 3.61 27.98 -15.27
C ALA A 237 3.08 27.48 -16.63
N ASP A 238 3.81 26.56 -17.27
CA ASP A 238 3.40 25.93 -18.53
C ASP A 238 2.78 24.55 -18.27
N LEU A 239 1.45 24.48 -18.22
CA LEU A 239 0.65 23.26 -18.10
C LEU A 239 0.09 22.80 -19.45
N SER A 240 0.71 23.17 -20.58
CA SER A 240 0.15 22.81 -21.88
C SER A 240 0.13 21.30 -22.09
N ASN A 241 -1.01 20.79 -22.57
CA ASN A 241 -1.27 19.36 -22.80
C ASN A 241 -1.12 18.47 -21.56
N SER A 242 -1.11 19.04 -20.35
CA SER A 242 -1.11 18.25 -19.13
C SER A 242 -2.49 17.67 -18.84
N ASP A 243 -2.53 16.62 -18.04
CA ASP A 243 -3.76 16.05 -17.50
C ASP A 243 -3.97 16.51 -16.06
N LEU A 244 -5.08 17.17 -15.76
CA LEU A 244 -5.51 17.62 -14.43
C LEU A 244 -6.89 17.04 -14.09
N SER A 245 -7.29 15.92 -14.69
CA SER A 245 -8.61 15.35 -14.44
C SER A 245 -8.83 15.02 -12.97
N GLY A 246 -9.94 15.50 -12.41
CA GLY A 246 -10.28 15.31 -10.99
C GLY A 246 -9.33 16.01 -10.01
N ALA A 247 -8.39 16.84 -10.48
CA ALA A 247 -7.49 17.57 -9.61
C ALA A 247 -8.25 18.67 -8.83
N SER A 248 -7.81 18.96 -7.61
CA SER A 248 -8.34 20.07 -6.81
C SER A 248 -7.37 21.25 -6.86
N LEU A 249 -7.86 22.42 -7.27
CA LEU A 249 -7.12 23.66 -7.43
C LEU A 249 -7.79 24.81 -6.63
N ILE A 250 -8.40 24.49 -5.49
CA ILE A 250 -9.14 25.46 -4.70
C ILE A 250 -8.22 26.60 -4.27
N GLY A 251 -8.55 27.83 -4.66
CA GLY A 251 -7.75 29.01 -4.34
C GLY A 251 -6.35 29.03 -4.97
N ALA A 252 -6.07 28.20 -5.99
CA ALA A 252 -4.78 28.19 -6.66
C ALA A 252 -4.56 29.46 -7.50
N ASN A 253 -3.32 29.95 -7.58
CA ASN A 253 -2.99 31.10 -8.42
C ASN A 253 -2.40 30.65 -9.76
N LEU A 254 -3.21 30.70 -10.82
CA LEU A 254 -2.86 30.33 -12.19
C LEU A 254 -2.69 31.56 -13.09
N ALA A 255 -2.42 32.73 -12.52
CA ALA A 255 -2.30 33.96 -13.29
C ALA A 255 -1.23 33.83 -14.38
N SER A 256 -1.60 34.13 -15.63
CA SER A 256 -0.74 33.99 -16.83
C SER A 256 -0.21 32.58 -17.10
N ALA A 257 -0.76 31.54 -16.46
CA ALA A 257 -0.38 30.16 -16.73
C ALA A 257 -0.85 29.72 -18.13
N ASN A 258 -0.11 28.80 -18.75
CA ASN A 258 -0.46 28.23 -20.04
C ASN A 258 -1.11 26.85 -19.85
N LEU A 259 -2.43 26.76 -19.96
CA LEU A 259 -3.21 25.51 -19.91
C LEU A 259 -3.64 25.02 -21.29
N GLY A 260 -3.01 25.49 -22.38
CA GLY A 260 -3.43 25.16 -23.73
C GLY A 260 -3.44 23.64 -23.99
N GLY A 261 -4.55 23.10 -24.46
CA GLY A 261 -4.72 21.66 -24.74
C GLY A 261 -4.76 20.75 -23.51
N SER A 262 -4.78 21.31 -22.30
CA SER A 262 -4.82 20.52 -21.07
C SER A 262 -6.20 19.89 -20.81
N ARG A 263 -6.23 18.84 -19.99
CA ARG A 263 -7.47 18.13 -19.61
C ARG A 263 -7.82 18.40 -18.15
N LEU A 264 -8.81 19.25 -17.90
CA LEU A 264 -9.32 19.59 -16.57
C LEU A 264 -10.67 18.91 -16.26
N VAL A 265 -10.96 17.76 -16.86
CA VAL A 265 -12.28 17.11 -16.71
C VAL A 265 -12.52 16.74 -15.25
N GLY A 266 -13.62 17.23 -14.66
CA GLY A 266 -13.94 17.00 -13.25
C GLY A 266 -13.06 17.74 -12.24
N ALA A 267 -12.16 18.63 -12.67
CA ALA A 267 -11.30 19.38 -11.77
C ALA A 267 -12.09 20.42 -10.95
N THR A 268 -11.57 20.81 -9.78
CA THR A 268 -12.20 21.83 -8.93
C THR A 268 -11.35 23.09 -8.94
N LEU A 269 -11.88 24.20 -9.45
CA LEU A 269 -11.16 25.48 -9.61
C LEU A 269 -11.80 26.62 -8.81
N VAL A 270 -12.66 26.31 -7.83
CA VAL A 270 -13.30 27.33 -6.98
C VAL A 270 -12.22 28.20 -6.32
N GLY A 271 -12.32 29.51 -6.48
CA GLY A 271 -11.36 30.47 -5.96
C GLY A 271 -10.05 30.58 -6.73
N ALA A 272 -9.88 29.82 -7.81
CA ALA A 272 -8.65 29.89 -8.60
C ALA A 272 -8.54 31.22 -9.36
N ASP A 273 -7.35 31.83 -9.30
CA ASP A 273 -7.02 33.03 -10.07
C ASP A 273 -6.49 32.63 -11.45
N MET A 274 -7.31 32.75 -12.49
CA MET A 274 -6.95 32.45 -13.89
C MET A 274 -6.64 33.72 -14.68
N ASN A 275 -6.32 34.83 -14.03
CA ASN A 275 -6.17 36.12 -14.70
C ASN A 275 -5.04 36.07 -15.74
N GLY A 276 -5.38 36.32 -17.01
CA GLY A 276 -4.43 36.21 -18.13
C GLY A 276 -4.02 34.80 -18.55
N ALA A 277 -4.62 33.74 -17.99
CA ALA A 277 -4.28 32.36 -18.31
C ALA A 277 -4.69 31.98 -19.76
N ASN A 278 -3.94 31.08 -20.40
CA ASN A 278 -4.25 30.56 -21.73
C ASN A 278 -4.93 29.20 -21.65
N LEU A 279 -6.19 29.10 -22.08
CA LEU A 279 -7.02 27.90 -22.07
C LEU A 279 -7.34 27.38 -23.48
N ASN A 280 -6.67 27.86 -24.53
CA ASN A 280 -6.96 27.43 -25.91
C ASN A 280 -6.90 25.90 -26.05
N GLY A 281 -7.97 25.28 -26.53
CA GLY A 281 -8.09 23.82 -26.65
C GLY A 281 -8.16 23.04 -25.33
N ALA A 282 -8.26 23.69 -24.17
CA ALA A 282 -8.39 23.01 -22.88
C ALA A 282 -9.76 22.34 -22.73
N ASN A 283 -9.83 21.22 -22.01
CA ASN A 283 -11.07 20.50 -21.76
C ASN A 283 -11.50 20.59 -20.30
N LEU A 284 -12.49 21.42 -20.00
CA LEU A 284 -13.02 21.68 -18.66
C LEU A 284 -14.33 20.93 -18.37
N LEU A 285 -14.71 19.93 -19.17
CA LEU A 285 -15.98 19.21 -19.00
C LEU A 285 -16.18 18.74 -17.54
N GLY A 286 -17.32 19.06 -16.94
CA GLY A 286 -17.64 18.67 -15.55
C GLY A 286 -16.73 19.27 -14.47
N SER A 287 -15.85 20.22 -14.78
CA SER A 287 -15.09 20.94 -13.75
C SER A 287 -15.98 21.91 -12.97
N ARG A 288 -15.67 22.09 -11.68
CA ARG A 288 -16.39 22.97 -10.77
C ARG A 288 -15.69 24.30 -10.67
N LEU A 289 -16.38 25.38 -11.02
CA LEU A 289 -15.85 26.74 -11.09
C LEU A 289 -16.53 27.70 -10.11
N LEU A 290 -17.72 27.34 -9.62
CA LEU A 290 -18.58 28.21 -8.82
C LEU A 290 -18.51 27.83 -7.35
N LEU A 291 -18.57 28.84 -6.47
CA LEU A 291 -18.56 28.62 -5.03
C LEU A 291 -19.69 27.71 -4.55
N GLU A 292 -20.85 27.78 -5.19
CA GLU A 292 -22.02 26.95 -4.85
C GLU A 292 -21.85 25.46 -5.16
N GLU A 293 -20.85 25.10 -5.98
CA GLU A 293 -20.50 23.72 -6.31
C GLU A 293 -19.55 23.09 -5.28
N LEU A 294 -19.10 23.89 -4.31
CA LEU A 294 -18.20 23.47 -3.23
C LEU A 294 -18.99 22.96 -2.03
N THR A 295 -18.64 21.78 -1.54
CA THR A 295 -19.22 21.16 -0.35
C THR A 295 -18.30 21.34 0.86
N ASP A 296 -18.83 21.16 2.08
CA ASP A 296 -18.00 21.14 3.28
C ASP A 296 -16.95 20.02 3.24
N ALA A 297 -17.26 18.89 2.59
CA ALA A 297 -16.32 17.78 2.41
C ALA A 297 -15.10 18.18 1.57
N ASP A 298 -15.29 18.98 0.51
CA ASP A 298 -14.18 19.50 -0.31
C ASP A 298 -13.22 20.38 0.49
N LEU A 299 -13.73 21.05 1.53
CA LEU A 299 -12.96 21.91 2.42
C LEU A 299 -12.22 21.13 3.52
N GLU A 300 -12.63 19.90 3.79
CA GLU A 300 -12.06 19.06 4.84
C GLU A 300 -11.09 17.99 4.31
N MET A 301 -11.19 17.62 3.03
CA MET A 301 -10.32 16.62 2.41
C MET A 301 -8.84 17.02 2.45
N ASP A 302 -8.52 18.28 2.12
CA ASP A 302 -7.15 18.78 2.14
C ASP A 302 -6.85 19.60 3.40
N ARG A 303 -5.81 19.19 4.13
CA ARG A 303 -5.28 19.89 5.30
C ARG A 303 -5.01 21.38 5.02
N ALA A 304 -4.50 21.73 3.83
CA ALA A 304 -4.16 23.10 3.53
C ALA A 304 -5.39 24.03 3.44
N VAL A 305 -6.52 23.51 2.95
CA VAL A 305 -7.81 24.21 2.90
C VAL A 305 -8.52 24.17 4.25
N ALA A 306 -8.49 23.03 4.94
CA ALA A 306 -9.11 22.84 6.24
C ALA A 306 -8.57 23.82 7.29
N GLU A 307 -7.26 24.11 7.24
CA GLU A 307 -6.56 25.05 8.13
C GLU A 307 -6.94 26.53 7.91
N LEU A 308 -7.65 26.88 6.83
CA LEU A 308 -8.03 28.27 6.57
C LEU A 308 -9.04 28.77 7.61
N ASN A 309 -8.77 29.94 8.19
CA ASN A 309 -9.72 30.62 9.06
C ASN A 309 -10.88 31.23 8.28
N GLU A 310 -11.94 31.65 8.99
CA GLU A 310 -13.17 32.20 8.40
C GLU A 310 -12.90 33.38 7.44
N LEU A 311 -11.96 34.26 7.78
CA LEU A 311 -11.60 35.39 6.92
C LEU A 311 -10.90 34.92 5.64
N GLN A 312 -9.94 34.00 5.76
CA GLN A 312 -9.24 33.41 4.61
C GLN A 312 -10.22 32.68 3.69
N ARG A 313 -11.10 31.84 4.25
CA ARG A 313 -12.15 31.14 3.50
C ARG A 313 -13.07 32.14 2.78
N SER A 314 -13.53 33.20 3.45
CA SER A 314 -14.38 34.22 2.82
C SER A 314 -13.70 35.02 1.69
N THR A 315 -12.36 35.01 1.65
CA THR A 315 -11.58 35.72 0.62
C THR A 315 -11.21 34.79 -0.53
N LEU A 316 -10.87 33.54 -0.23
CA LEU A 316 -10.40 32.55 -1.19
C LEU A 316 -11.53 31.76 -1.84
N LEU A 317 -12.58 31.44 -1.10
CA LEU A 317 -13.71 30.66 -1.59
C LEU A 317 -14.71 31.60 -2.26
N VAL A 318 -14.36 31.99 -3.48
CA VAL A 318 -15.17 32.74 -4.44
C VAL A 318 -15.26 31.95 -5.74
N ASP A 319 -16.02 32.41 -6.72
CA ASP A 319 -15.98 31.82 -8.06
C ASP A 319 -14.57 31.98 -8.66
N ALA A 320 -14.18 31.08 -9.56
CA ALA A 320 -12.94 31.22 -10.30
C ALA A 320 -12.87 32.58 -11.03
N GLU A 321 -11.71 33.25 -10.98
CA GLU A 321 -11.49 34.55 -11.62
C GLU A 321 -10.87 34.37 -13.01
N TRP A 322 -11.39 35.07 -14.03
CA TRP A 322 -11.01 34.84 -15.44
C TRP A 322 -10.60 36.12 -16.19
N GLU A 323 -10.30 37.21 -15.49
CA GLU A 323 -10.04 38.49 -16.17
C GLU A 323 -8.81 38.36 -17.10
N GLY A 324 -9.05 38.56 -18.41
CA GLY A 324 -8.00 38.46 -19.42
C GLY A 324 -7.58 37.05 -19.80
N ALA A 325 -8.24 36.00 -19.29
CA ALA A 325 -8.02 34.63 -19.76
C ALA A 325 -8.37 34.50 -21.26
N THR A 326 -7.56 33.75 -22.02
CA THR A 326 -7.76 33.52 -23.45
C THR A 326 -8.21 32.10 -23.73
N PHE A 327 -9.20 31.93 -24.60
CA PHE A 327 -9.72 30.63 -25.02
C PHE A 327 -10.18 30.69 -26.49
N ASP A 328 -10.35 29.52 -27.10
CA ASP A 328 -10.72 29.38 -28.52
C ASP A 328 -11.90 28.41 -28.72
N THR A 329 -12.27 28.16 -29.97
CA THR A 329 -13.39 27.27 -30.32
C THR A 329 -13.14 25.80 -30.01
N GLN A 330 -11.91 25.40 -29.66
CA GLN A 330 -11.57 24.04 -29.27
C GLN A 330 -11.65 23.85 -27.75
N THR A 331 -11.79 24.95 -27.01
CA THR A 331 -11.92 24.92 -25.55
C THR A 331 -13.30 24.37 -25.18
N VAL A 332 -13.33 23.32 -24.36
CA VAL A 332 -14.56 22.68 -23.88
C VAL A 332 -14.85 23.21 -22.49
N TRP A 333 -16.04 23.77 -22.28
CA TRP A 333 -16.46 24.32 -20.98
C TRP A 333 -17.23 23.28 -20.14
N PRO A 334 -17.35 23.48 -18.81
CA PRO A 334 -17.93 22.50 -17.89
C PRO A 334 -19.33 22.01 -18.27
N ASN A 335 -20.15 22.93 -18.78
CA ASN A 335 -21.51 22.70 -19.22
C ASN A 335 -21.59 22.88 -20.74
N VAL A 336 -21.36 21.80 -21.51
CA VAL A 336 -21.74 21.79 -22.92
C VAL A 336 -23.20 21.37 -23.00
N ASP A 337 -24.11 22.32 -22.78
CA ASP A 337 -25.48 22.13 -23.22
C ASP A 337 -25.50 22.32 -24.74
N VAL A 338 -25.46 21.20 -25.46
CA VAL A 338 -25.74 21.17 -26.89
C VAL A 338 -27.21 21.60 -27.02
N ASN A 339 -27.50 22.86 -27.37
CA ASN A 339 -28.63 23.29 -28.22
C ASN A 339 -28.89 24.81 -28.15
N GLU A 340 -28.10 25.60 -28.85
CA GLU A 340 -28.45 26.99 -29.17
C GLU A 340 -29.39 27.14 -30.39
N GLU A 341 -30.14 26.09 -30.76
CA GLU A 341 -31.24 26.21 -31.75
C GLU A 341 -32.62 25.72 -31.26
N MET A 342 -32.76 25.18 -30.05
CA MET A 342 -34.05 24.64 -29.56
C MET A 342 -34.86 25.57 -28.65
N ALA A 343 -34.62 26.89 -28.72
CA ALA A 343 -35.53 27.93 -28.24
C ALA A 343 -36.90 27.95 -28.99
N ALA A 344 -37.20 26.96 -29.82
CA ALA A 344 -38.43 26.83 -30.60
C ALA A 344 -39.37 25.69 -30.15
N ALA A 345 -39.06 24.95 -29.07
CA ALA A 345 -39.87 23.79 -28.66
C ALA A 345 -40.43 23.85 -27.22
N ALA A 346 -40.31 24.98 -26.53
CA ALA A 346 -40.82 25.16 -25.16
C ALA A 346 -42.15 25.95 -25.09
N GLU A 347 -42.95 25.94 -26.15
CA GLU A 347 -44.41 26.07 -26.01
C GLU A 347 -44.97 24.66 -25.80
N LEU A 348 -44.92 24.15 -24.57
CA LEU A 348 -45.89 23.22 -23.96
C LEU A 348 -45.31 22.67 -22.65
N ILE A 349 -45.88 23.18 -21.56
CA ILE A 349 -46.02 22.64 -20.20
C ILE A 349 -45.37 23.55 -19.15
N GLU A 350 -46.11 24.63 -18.85
CA GLU A 350 -46.11 25.25 -17.53
C GLU A 350 -46.76 24.31 -16.50
N ASN A 351 -46.28 24.43 -15.25
CA ASN A 351 -46.70 23.81 -13.99
C ASN A 351 -45.99 22.48 -13.61
N SER A 352 -44.90 22.59 -12.85
CA SER A 352 -44.96 22.29 -11.40
C SER A 352 -43.65 22.67 -10.70
N ASP A 353 -43.76 23.52 -9.68
CA ASP A 353 -42.74 23.71 -8.65
C ASP A 353 -42.56 22.42 -7.84
N THR A 354 -41.38 21.79 -7.91
CA THR A 354 -40.84 20.92 -6.84
C THR A 354 -39.31 20.78 -6.99
N PRO A 355 -38.49 20.97 -5.93
CA PRO A 355 -37.06 20.68 -5.94
C PRO A 355 -36.76 19.25 -5.43
N LEU A 356 -35.95 18.47 -6.15
CA LEU A 356 -35.37 17.15 -5.77
C LEU A 356 -34.06 17.00 -6.60
N THR A 357 -32.82 16.81 -6.15
CA THR A 357 -32.24 15.98 -5.07
C THR A 357 -32.89 14.60 -4.96
N ASP A 358 -32.76 13.78 -5.99
CA ASP A 358 -33.06 12.35 -5.88
C ASP A 358 -31.79 11.57 -5.50
N THR A 359 -31.88 10.78 -4.43
CA THR A 359 -30.85 9.81 -4.00
C THR A 359 -31.16 8.40 -4.53
N ILE A 360 -30.16 7.53 -4.58
CA ILE A 360 -30.33 6.08 -4.75
C ILE A 360 -30.01 5.43 -3.41
N LYS A 361 -31.01 4.80 -2.79
CA LYS A 361 -30.80 4.07 -1.53
C LYS A 361 -30.06 2.77 -1.79
N VAL A 362 -29.01 2.51 -1.03
CA VAL A 362 -28.26 1.24 -1.05
C VAL A 362 -28.25 0.65 0.35
N GLY A 363 -28.47 -0.64 0.49
CA GLY A 363 -28.46 -1.32 1.78
C GLY A 363 -27.04 -1.71 2.18
N VAL A 364 -26.71 -1.52 3.45
CA VAL A 364 -25.47 -1.99 4.06
C VAL A 364 -25.84 -2.89 5.24
N LEU A 365 -25.59 -4.19 5.13
CA LEU A 365 -26.04 -5.19 6.08
C LEU A 365 -24.87 -6.06 6.57
N HIS A 366 -24.40 -5.74 7.77
CA HIS A 366 -23.27 -6.37 8.45
C HIS A 366 -23.60 -6.56 9.94
N SER A 367 -22.90 -7.46 10.61
CA SER A 367 -22.96 -7.57 12.07
C SER A 367 -22.25 -6.37 12.71
N LEU A 368 -23.02 -5.48 13.33
CA LEU A 368 -22.51 -4.36 14.13
C LEU A 368 -22.50 -4.71 15.63
N SER A 369 -23.16 -5.82 15.98
CA SER A 369 -23.13 -6.44 17.30
C SER A 369 -22.99 -7.98 17.21
N GLY A 370 -22.65 -8.59 18.34
CA GLY A 370 -22.40 -10.04 18.42
C GLY A 370 -20.96 -10.45 18.08
N PRO A 371 -20.67 -11.77 18.08
CA PRO A 371 -19.31 -12.28 17.96
C PRO A 371 -18.57 -11.91 16.67
N MET A 372 -19.29 -11.63 15.57
CA MET A 372 -18.69 -11.27 14.28
C MET A 372 -18.48 -9.77 14.10
N ALA A 373 -18.90 -8.93 15.06
CA ALA A 373 -18.82 -7.47 14.91
C ALA A 373 -17.40 -6.95 14.68
N ILE A 374 -16.38 -7.62 15.24
CA ILE A 374 -14.98 -7.22 15.05
C ILE A 374 -14.61 -7.24 13.56
N SER A 375 -14.99 -8.29 12.83
CA SER A 375 -14.62 -8.48 11.42
C SER A 375 -15.57 -7.71 10.48
N GLU A 376 -16.87 -7.70 10.76
CA GLU A 376 -17.89 -7.14 9.84
C GLU A 376 -17.99 -5.61 9.90
N VAL A 377 -17.67 -4.98 11.04
CA VAL A 377 -17.59 -3.51 11.13
C VAL A 377 -16.56 -2.94 10.17
N ALA A 378 -15.44 -3.64 9.98
CA ALA A 378 -14.39 -3.20 9.09
C ALA A 378 -14.80 -3.24 7.60
N ALA A 379 -15.60 -4.24 7.21
CA ALA A 379 -16.16 -4.35 5.87
C ALA A 379 -17.18 -3.24 5.58
N ARG A 380 -18.08 -2.95 6.54
CA ARG A 380 -19.00 -1.80 6.46
C ARG A 380 -18.25 -0.49 6.25
N ASP A 381 -17.17 -0.25 7.01
CA ASP A 381 -16.35 0.95 6.88
C ASP A 381 -15.74 1.09 5.47
N ALA A 382 -15.35 -0.02 4.87
CA ALA A 382 -14.85 -0.05 3.49
C ALA A 382 -15.95 0.30 2.47
N GLU A 383 -17.17 -0.21 2.67
CA GLU A 383 -18.32 0.14 1.83
C GLU A 383 -18.68 1.61 1.94
N PHE A 384 -18.66 2.19 3.16
CA PHE A 384 -18.87 3.62 3.35
C PHE A 384 -17.80 4.47 2.68
N LEU A 385 -16.52 4.07 2.77
CA LEU A 385 -15.46 4.77 2.06
C LEU A 385 -15.72 4.79 0.54
N ALA A 386 -16.07 3.64 -0.05
CA ALA A 386 -16.39 3.58 -1.47
C ALA A 386 -17.63 4.41 -1.85
N ILE A 387 -18.67 4.40 -1.00
CA ILE A 387 -19.87 5.21 -1.19
C ILE A 387 -19.52 6.70 -1.17
N ASP A 388 -18.72 7.14 -0.20
CA ASP A 388 -18.30 8.53 -0.05
C ASP A 388 -17.46 8.99 -1.26
N GLU A 389 -16.51 8.16 -1.71
CA GLU A 389 -15.70 8.44 -2.89
C GLU A 389 -16.53 8.50 -4.18
N ILE A 390 -17.50 7.58 -4.35
CA ILE A 390 -18.43 7.60 -5.49
C ILE A 390 -19.32 8.84 -5.47
N ASN A 391 -19.83 9.21 -4.30
CA ASN A 391 -20.65 10.40 -4.09
C ASN A 391 -19.88 11.69 -4.40
N ALA A 392 -18.64 11.79 -3.90
CA ALA A 392 -17.72 12.87 -4.21
C ALA A 392 -17.42 12.97 -5.71
N ALA A 393 -17.43 11.84 -6.43
CA ALA A 393 -17.27 11.78 -7.88
C ALA A 393 -18.57 12.04 -8.69
N GLY A 394 -19.65 12.49 -8.05
CA GLY A 394 -20.92 12.81 -8.71
C GLY A 394 -22.00 11.73 -8.60
N GLY A 395 -21.76 10.68 -7.84
CA GLY A 395 -22.70 9.59 -7.58
C GLY A 395 -22.84 8.63 -8.75
N VAL A 396 -24.00 7.99 -8.87
CA VAL A 396 -24.31 6.99 -9.89
C VAL A 396 -25.50 7.47 -10.71
N LEU A 397 -25.35 7.53 -12.03
CA LEU A 397 -26.34 8.13 -12.94
C LEU A 397 -26.74 9.57 -12.52
N GLY A 398 -25.80 10.33 -11.96
CA GLY A 398 -26.01 11.69 -11.47
C GLY A 398 -26.80 11.79 -10.15
N LYS A 399 -26.99 10.67 -9.45
CA LYS A 399 -27.69 10.60 -8.15
C LYS A 399 -26.73 10.16 -7.04
N GLN A 400 -26.83 10.80 -5.88
CA GLN A 400 -26.06 10.46 -4.70
C GLN A 400 -26.55 9.13 -4.10
N LEU A 401 -25.63 8.29 -3.65
CA LEU A 401 -25.90 7.06 -2.92
C LEU A 401 -26.21 7.38 -1.45
N GLU A 402 -27.33 6.86 -0.96
CA GLU A 402 -27.79 7.01 0.42
C GLU A 402 -27.71 5.63 1.11
N PRO A 403 -26.72 5.36 1.98
CA PRO A 403 -26.62 4.09 2.67
C PRO A 403 -27.72 3.94 3.74
N VAL A 404 -28.47 2.85 3.66
CA VAL A 404 -29.42 2.40 4.68
C VAL A 404 -28.82 1.22 5.42
N VAL A 405 -28.48 1.42 6.69
CA VAL A 405 -27.67 0.50 7.47
C VAL A 405 -28.54 -0.34 8.40
N GLU A 406 -28.33 -1.65 8.41
CA GLU A 406 -28.97 -2.56 9.36
C GLU A 406 -27.94 -3.46 10.04
N ASP A 407 -28.17 -3.76 11.33
CA ASP A 407 -27.33 -4.66 12.13
C ASP A 407 -27.84 -6.11 12.01
N GLY A 408 -26.99 -6.99 11.47
CA GLY A 408 -27.25 -8.43 11.38
C GLY A 408 -27.06 -9.20 12.70
N ALA A 409 -26.46 -8.57 13.71
CA ALA A 409 -26.28 -9.10 15.07
C ALA A 409 -25.64 -10.51 15.14
N SER A 410 -24.84 -10.88 14.13
CA SER A 410 -24.28 -12.23 13.94
C SER A 410 -25.31 -13.36 13.83
N SER A 411 -26.58 -13.06 13.57
CA SER A 411 -27.71 -14.02 13.60
C SER A 411 -28.33 -14.21 12.22
N PRO A 412 -28.37 -15.45 11.68
CA PRO A 412 -28.95 -15.72 10.37
C PRO A 412 -30.40 -15.25 10.22
N ASP A 413 -31.23 -15.44 11.25
CA ASP A 413 -32.63 -15.00 11.24
C ASP A 413 -32.75 -13.47 11.17
N VAL A 414 -31.90 -12.75 11.90
CA VAL A 414 -31.86 -11.28 11.87
C VAL A 414 -31.40 -10.79 10.51
N PHE A 415 -30.34 -11.38 9.93
CA PHE A 415 -29.92 -11.05 8.57
C PHE A 415 -31.06 -11.20 7.54
N ALA A 416 -31.81 -12.29 7.59
CA ALA A 416 -32.97 -12.48 6.71
C ALA A 416 -34.08 -11.45 6.93
N GLU A 417 -34.41 -11.14 8.19
CA GLU A 417 -35.39 -10.11 8.55
C GLU A 417 -34.97 -8.73 8.02
N LYS A 418 -33.69 -8.36 8.23
CA LYS A 418 -33.14 -7.07 7.82
C LYS A 418 -32.99 -6.93 6.32
N ALA A 419 -32.57 -7.98 5.62
CA ALA A 419 -32.55 -8.00 4.17
C ALA A 419 -33.95 -7.74 3.58
N ARG A 420 -34.99 -8.38 4.15
CA ARG A 420 -36.37 -8.14 3.72
C ARG A 420 -36.82 -6.70 3.98
N LYS A 421 -36.51 -6.15 5.16
CA LYS A 421 -36.82 -4.75 5.49
C LYS A 421 -36.18 -3.80 4.47
N LEU A 422 -34.89 -3.99 4.18
CA LEU A 422 -34.15 -3.16 3.24
C LEU A 422 -34.78 -3.19 1.83
N LEU A 423 -35.18 -4.37 1.35
CA LEU A 423 -35.77 -4.52 0.01
C LEU A 423 -37.23 -4.05 -0.06
N GLU A 424 -38.09 -4.40 0.92
CA GLU A 424 -39.53 -4.11 0.86
C GLU A 424 -39.88 -2.72 1.41
N SER A 425 -39.29 -2.34 2.54
CA SER A 425 -39.65 -1.12 3.28
C SER A 425 -38.78 0.07 2.89
N ASP A 426 -37.45 -0.13 2.86
CA ASP A 426 -36.52 0.95 2.53
C ASP A 426 -36.33 1.12 1.02
N GLN A 427 -36.71 0.09 0.24
CA GLN A 427 -36.66 0.03 -1.22
C GLN A 427 -35.25 0.33 -1.77
N VAL A 428 -34.24 -0.28 -1.15
CA VAL A 428 -32.86 -0.15 -1.62
C VAL A 428 -32.67 -0.80 -2.98
N ALA A 429 -31.80 -0.22 -3.81
CA ALA A 429 -31.48 -0.72 -5.15
C ALA A 429 -30.62 -2.00 -5.13
N VAL A 430 -29.81 -2.16 -4.08
CA VAL A 430 -28.85 -3.26 -3.88
C VAL A 430 -28.56 -3.37 -2.39
N ILE A 431 -28.10 -4.53 -1.92
CA ILE A 431 -27.55 -4.70 -0.58
C ILE A 431 -26.09 -5.14 -0.71
N PHE A 432 -25.21 -4.47 0.03
CA PHE A 432 -23.82 -4.86 0.27
C PHE A 432 -23.71 -5.50 1.64
N GLY A 433 -23.06 -6.65 1.72
CA GLY A 433 -22.62 -7.23 2.98
C GLY A 433 -22.93 -8.71 3.19
N GLY A 434 -22.96 -9.10 4.47
CA GLY A 434 -22.93 -10.49 4.91
C GLY A 434 -21.51 -11.05 5.02
N TRP A 435 -21.33 -12.03 5.90
CA TRP A 435 -20.02 -12.63 6.17
C TRP A 435 -20.03 -14.14 6.36
N ARG A 436 -20.93 -14.66 7.20
CA ARG A 436 -21.02 -16.10 7.45
C ARG A 436 -21.97 -16.77 6.44
N SER A 437 -21.59 -17.96 5.98
CA SER A 437 -22.36 -18.73 5.00
C SER A 437 -23.77 -19.06 5.44
N ASP A 438 -24.00 -19.28 6.75
CA ASP A 438 -25.36 -19.52 7.29
C ASP A 438 -26.25 -18.27 7.20
N SER A 439 -25.68 -17.09 7.39
CA SER A 439 -26.38 -15.80 7.25
C SER A 439 -26.69 -15.51 5.78
N ARG A 440 -25.74 -15.78 4.87
CA ARG A 440 -25.98 -15.75 3.41
C ARG A 440 -27.11 -16.70 3.00
N ASN A 441 -27.08 -17.94 3.48
CA ASN A 441 -28.08 -18.95 3.15
C ASN A 441 -29.47 -18.58 3.72
N ALA A 442 -29.54 -17.93 4.88
CA ALA A 442 -30.80 -17.42 5.43
C ALA A 442 -31.35 -16.21 4.64
N MET A 443 -30.48 -15.34 4.12
CA MET A 443 -30.89 -14.22 3.27
C MET A 443 -31.30 -14.66 1.85
N LEU A 444 -30.70 -15.72 1.32
CA LEU A 444 -30.87 -16.15 -0.07
C LEU A 444 -32.35 -16.25 -0.52
N PRO A 445 -33.26 -16.92 0.21
CA PRO A 445 -34.67 -16.98 -0.18
C PRO A 445 -35.34 -15.60 -0.29
N VAL A 446 -34.92 -14.63 0.52
CA VAL A 446 -35.45 -13.25 0.48
C VAL A 446 -35.04 -12.56 -0.81
N PHE A 447 -33.77 -12.68 -1.19
CA PHE A 447 -33.26 -12.09 -2.43
C PHE A 447 -33.90 -12.70 -3.67
N GLU A 448 -34.10 -14.02 -3.70
CA GLU A 448 -34.78 -14.71 -4.81
C GLU A 448 -36.28 -14.39 -4.88
N GLU A 449 -36.97 -14.32 -3.74
CA GLU A 449 -38.40 -14.00 -3.68
C GLU A 449 -38.69 -12.56 -4.16
N LEU A 450 -37.84 -11.62 -3.75
CA LEU A 450 -38.06 -10.18 -3.98
C LEU A 450 -37.31 -9.64 -5.20
N ASN A 451 -36.59 -10.51 -5.92
CA ASN A 451 -35.65 -10.13 -6.98
C ASN A 451 -34.67 -9.03 -6.54
N GLY A 452 -34.15 -9.13 -5.32
CA GLY A 452 -33.11 -8.24 -4.83
C GLY A 452 -31.73 -8.64 -5.38
N LEU A 453 -30.73 -7.80 -5.19
CA LEU A 453 -29.34 -8.11 -5.53
C LEU A 453 -28.44 -7.94 -4.30
N LEU A 454 -27.69 -8.98 -3.96
CA LEU A 454 -26.68 -8.99 -2.90
C LEU A 454 -25.29 -9.00 -3.50
N PHE A 455 -24.41 -8.12 -3.05
CA PHE A 455 -22.96 -8.26 -3.25
C PHE A 455 -22.35 -8.79 -1.97
N TYR A 456 -21.84 -10.02 -2.02
CA TYR A 456 -21.37 -10.78 -0.86
C TYR A 456 -19.83 -10.78 -0.80
N PRO A 457 -19.21 -10.08 0.15
CA PRO A 457 -17.76 -9.84 0.16
C PRO A 457 -16.92 -10.98 0.75
N ALA A 458 -17.52 -11.88 1.53
CA ALA A 458 -16.77 -12.89 2.26
C ALA A 458 -16.49 -14.16 1.44
N PRO A 459 -15.46 -14.96 1.82
CA PRO A 459 -15.18 -16.24 1.19
C PRO A 459 -16.36 -17.21 1.28
N THR A 460 -16.42 -18.15 0.34
CA THR A 460 -17.42 -19.21 0.32
C THR A 460 -16.77 -20.59 0.24
N GLU A 461 -17.46 -21.56 0.82
CA GLU A 461 -17.12 -22.97 0.78
C GLU A 461 -17.41 -23.65 -0.56
N GLY A 462 -18.03 -22.94 -1.51
CA GLY A 462 -18.56 -23.50 -2.76
C GLY A 462 -19.95 -24.12 -2.61
N PHE A 463 -20.34 -24.91 -3.62
CA PHE A 463 -21.60 -25.65 -3.78
C PHE A 463 -22.89 -24.83 -3.66
N ALA A 464 -22.80 -23.51 -3.73
CA ALA A 464 -23.93 -22.60 -3.75
C ALA A 464 -23.72 -21.54 -4.83
N GLN A 465 -24.80 -21.23 -5.54
CA GLN A 465 -24.83 -20.16 -6.52
C GLN A 465 -26.26 -19.61 -6.60
N SER A 466 -26.41 -18.31 -6.76
CA SER A 466 -27.71 -17.70 -7.03
C SER A 466 -27.59 -16.59 -8.08
N PRO A 467 -28.58 -16.44 -8.97
CA PRO A 467 -28.69 -15.27 -9.83
C PRO A 467 -28.79 -13.94 -9.05
N ASN A 468 -29.23 -13.97 -7.79
CA ASN A 468 -29.44 -12.77 -6.98
C ASN A 468 -28.27 -12.45 -6.04
N ILE A 469 -27.16 -13.19 -6.14
CA ILE A 469 -25.94 -12.95 -5.35
C ILE A 469 -24.74 -12.81 -6.29
N VAL A 470 -23.95 -11.75 -6.08
CA VAL A 470 -22.62 -11.56 -6.68
C VAL A 470 -21.58 -11.91 -5.64
N TYR A 471 -20.75 -12.90 -5.93
CA TYR A 471 -19.77 -13.44 -5.00
C TYR A 471 -18.42 -12.75 -5.20
N MET A 472 -18.08 -11.88 -4.24
CA MET A 472 -16.91 -11.01 -4.29
C MET A 472 -15.73 -11.56 -3.48
N GLY A 473 -15.96 -12.52 -2.58
CA GLY A 473 -14.90 -13.28 -1.91
C GLY A 473 -14.44 -14.50 -2.71
N GLN A 474 -13.34 -15.11 -2.28
CA GLN A 474 -12.82 -16.35 -2.86
C GLN A 474 -13.77 -17.53 -2.62
N ASP A 475 -13.88 -18.42 -3.60
CA ASP A 475 -14.43 -19.76 -3.38
C ASP A 475 -13.34 -20.77 -2.96
N ALA A 476 -13.75 -22.01 -2.71
CA ALA A 476 -12.84 -23.09 -2.32
C ALA A 476 -11.76 -23.38 -3.38
N SER A 477 -12.06 -23.24 -4.67
CA SER A 477 -11.10 -23.44 -5.77
C SER A 477 -9.99 -22.40 -5.77
N GLN A 478 -10.29 -21.21 -5.24
CA GLN A 478 -9.38 -20.07 -5.19
C GLN A 478 -8.63 -19.95 -3.85
N GLN A 479 -9.11 -20.56 -2.77
CA GLN A 479 -8.47 -20.47 -1.43
C GLN A 479 -7.98 -21.82 -0.88
N LEU A 480 -8.85 -22.83 -0.81
CA LEU A 480 -8.55 -24.11 -0.16
C LEU A 480 -7.64 -24.97 -1.05
N ILE A 481 -7.98 -25.06 -2.34
CA ILE A 481 -7.21 -25.85 -3.30
C ILE A 481 -5.74 -25.40 -3.38
N PRO A 482 -5.45 -24.09 -3.54
CA PRO A 482 -4.06 -23.61 -3.57
C PRO A 482 -3.33 -23.83 -2.25
N ALA A 483 -4.00 -23.67 -1.10
CA ALA A 483 -3.40 -23.89 0.21
C ALA A 483 -2.94 -25.34 0.41
N VAL A 484 -3.78 -26.33 0.07
CA VAL A 484 -3.40 -27.75 0.19
C VAL A 484 -2.33 -28.12 -0.83
N ASN A 485 -2.41 -27.59 -2.07
CA ASN A 485 -1.36 -27.77 -3.07
C ASN A 485 -0.01 -27.24 -2.57
N TYR A 486 0.01 -26.05 -1.98
CA TYR A 486 1.22 -25.50 -1.37
C TYR A 486 1.80 -26.43 -0.30
N LEU A 487 0.98 -26.91 0.63
CA LEU A 487 1.44 -27.88 1.64
C LEU A 487 2.04 -29.13 1.00
N SER A 488 1.45 -29.64 -0.08
CA SER A 488 2.01 -30.76 -0.84
C SER A 488 3.38 -30.41 -1.46
N THR A 489 3.56 -29.19 -1.99
CA THR A 489 4.88 -28.73 -2.49
C THR A 489 5.94 -28.58 -1.40
N GLN A 490 5.52 -28.37 -0.14
CA GLN A 490 6.39 -28.33 1.02
C GLN A 490 6.66 -29.73 1.62
N GLU A 491 6.26 -30.80 0.92
CA GLU A 491 6.41 -32.20 1.34
C GLU A 491 5.70 -32.51 2.68
N ILE A 492 4.68 -31.73 3.04
CA ILE A 492 3.87 -31.95 4.24
C ILE A 492 2.93 -33.13 4.02
N VAL A 493 2.91 -34.09 4.96
CA VAL A 493 2.14 -35.33 4.83
C VAL A 493 0.98 -35.39 5.83
N ASN A 494 1.21 -35.06 7.11
CA ASN A 494 0.23 -35.26 8.18
C ASN A 494 -0.47 -33.95 8.55
N ILE A 495 -1.75 -33.84 8.19
CA ILE A 495 -2.55 -32.63 8.38
C ILE A 495 -3.57 -32.83 9.50
N LEU A 496 -3.65 -31.90 10.45
CA LEU A 496 -4.78 -31.79 11.37
C LEU A 496 -5.74 -30.70 10.89
N LEU A 497 -7.03 -30.98 10.87
CA LEU A 497 -8.07 -29.99 10.56
C LEU A 497 -8.71 -29.48 11.84
N LEU A 498 -8.75 -28.15 12.01
CA LEU A 498 -9.34 -27.48 13.15
C LEU A 498 -10.29 -26.39 12.65
N GLY A 499 -11.58 -26.51 12.98
CA GLY A 499 -12.62 -25.61 12.46
C GLY A 499 -13.70 -25.25 13.46
N SER A 500 -14.50 -24.24 13.15
CA SER A 500 -15.67 -23.89 13.96
C SER A 500 -16.86 -24.78 13.61
N GLU A 501 -17.78 -24.98 14.55
CA GLU A 501 -18.95 -25.83 14.35
C GLU A 501 -20.07 -25.14 13.54
N PHE A 502 -19.83 -24.94 12.24
CA PHE A 502 -20.82 -24.42 11.28
C PHE A 502 -20.54 -24.90 9.84
N ALA A 503 -21.46 -24.58 8.92
CA ALA A 503 -21.50 -25.12 7.56
C ALA A 503 -20.18 -24.95 6.78
N TYR A 504 -19.56 -23.77 6.82
CA TYR A 504 -18.33 -23.50 6.07
C TYR A 504 -17.20 -24.47 6.44
N SER A 505 -16.86 -24.60 7.74
CA SER A 505 -15.76 -25.47 8.16
C SER A 505 -16.02 -26.94 7.82
N ARG A 506 -17.27 -27.40 7.88
CA ARG A 506 -17.64 -28.78 7.51
C ARG A 506 -17.40 -29.06 6.03
N THR A 507 -17.88 -28.16 5.17
CA THR A 507 -17.68 -28.25 3.72
C THR A 507 -16.21 -28.10 3.36
N ALA A 508 -15.51 -27.11 3.93
CA ALA A 508 -14.08 -26.89 3.72
C ALA A 508 -13.26 -28.12 4.11
N HIS A 509 -13.53 -28.74 5.27
CA HIS A 509 -12.83 -29.96 5.68
C HIS A 509 -13.14 -31.15 4.76
N ALA A 510 -14.36 -31.27 4.23
CA ALA A 510 -14.69 -32.32 3.25
C ALA A 510 -13.89 -32.15 1.94
N ILE A 511 -13.79 -30.92 1.44
CA ILE A 511 -12.97 -30.55 0.28
C ILE A 511 -11.49 -30.86 0.53
N ILE A 512 -10.95 -30.35 1.65
CA ILE A 512 -9.54 -30.55 2.03
C ILE A 512 -9.21 -32.04 2.17
N LYS A 513 -10.08 -32.84 2.80
CA LYS A 513 -9.87 -34.29 2.93
C LYS A 513 -9.80 -34.99 1.57
N ALA A 514 -10.70 -34.64 0.65
CA ALA A 514 -10.74 -35.24 -0.68
C ALA A 514 -9.47 -34.89 -1.48
N GLN A 515 -9.07 -33.62 -1.47
CA GLN A 515 -7.86 -33.15 -2.15
C GLN A 515 -6.58 -33.70 -1.51
N ALA A 516 -6.47 -33.69 -0.17
CA ALA A 516 -5.32 -34.25 0.54
C ALA A 516 -5.10 -35.73 0.17
N ASN A 517 -6.19 -36.51 0.08
CA ASN A 517 -6.11 -37.90 -0.35
C ASN A 517 -5.66 -38.05 -1.81
N GLU A 518 -6.09 -37.18 -2.72
CA GLU A 518 -5.61 -37.15 -4.11
C GLU A 518 -4.10 -36.84 -4.19
N LEU A 519 -3.61 -35.94 -3.35
CA LEU A 519 -2.21 -35.53 -3.28
C LEU A 519 -1.31 -36.47 -2.45
N GLY A 520 -1.87 -37.55 -1.90
CA GLY A 520 -1.12 -38.51 -1.07
C GLY A 520 -0.79 -38.03 0.34
N GLN A 521 -1.45 -36.96 0.81
CA GLN A 521 -1.39 -36.47 2.19
C GLN A 521 -2.41 -37.22 3.07
N THR A 522 -2.20 -37.19 4.38
CA THR A 522 -3.02 -37.88 5.37
C THR A 522 -3.61 -36.88 6.36
N VAL A 523 -4.93 -36.82 6.46
CA VAL A 523 -5.61 -36.09 7.53
C VAL A 523 -5.62 -36.97 8.79
N VAL A 524 -4.82 -36.60 9.79
CA VAL A 524 -4.61 -37.39 11.03
C VAL A 524 -5.66 -37.11 12.10
N GLY A 525 -6.43 -36.03 11.95
CA GLY A 525 -7.55 -35.71 12.82
C GLY A 525 -8.38 -34.54 12.28
N GLU A 526 -9.61 -34.46 12.77
CA GLU A 526 -10.59 -33.44 12.41
C GLU A 526 -11.33 -33.02 13.68
N ILE A 527 -11.26 -31.74 14.02
CA ILE A 527 -11.77 -31.20 15.28
C ILE A 527 -12.64 -30.00 14.97
N TYR A 528 -13.82 -29.97 15.60
CA TYR A 528 -14.74 -28.84 15.55
C TYR A 528 -14.91 -28.27 16.95
N VAL A 529 -14.89 -26.94 17.05
CA VAL A 529 -15.17 -26.23 18.30
C VAL A 529 -16.36 -25.29 18.14
N PRO A 530 -17.18 -25.09 19.19
CA PRO A 530 -18.22 -24.07 19.17
C PRO A 530 -17.66 -22.67 18.90
N LEU A 531 -18.45 -21.80 18.29
CA LEU A 531 -18.09 -20.38 18.17
C LEU A 531 -17.92 -19.76 19.56
N GLY A 532 -16.81 -19.05 19.77
CA GLY A 532 -16.47 -18.45 21.07
C GLY A 532 -15.87 -19.43 22.08
N GLU A 533 -15.53 -20.66 21.67
CA GLU A 533 -14.72 -21.56 22.50
C GLU A 533 -13.37 -20.92 22.82
N THR A 534 -12.97 -21.00 24.08
CA THR A 534 -11.73 -20.39 24.59
C THR A 534 -10.87 -21.37 25.40
N ASP A 535 -11.35 -22.57 25.73
CA ASP A 535 -10.56 -23.62 26.40
C ASP A 535 -10.07 -24.65 25.39
N PHE A 536 -8.78 -24.60 25.07
CA PHE A 536 -8.11 -25.53 24.16
C PHE A 536 -7.20 -26.51 24.88
N SER A 537 -7.27 -26.62 26.22
CA SER A 537 -6.35 -27.43 27.03
C SER A 537 -6.30 -28.90 26.62
N SER A 538 -7.45 -29.50 26.28
CA SER A 538 -7.55 -30.87 25.76
C SER A 538 -6.88 -31.02 24.39
N LEU A 539 -7.08 -30.04 23.50
CA LEU A 539 -6.44 -30.03 22.17
C LEU A 539 -4.93 -29.89 22.30
N ILE A 540 -4.45 -28.96 23.13
CA ILE A 540 -3.02 -28.76 23.41
C ILE A 540 -2.38 -30.05 23.96
N ALA A 541 -3.07 -30.78 24.85
CA ALA A 541 -2.58 -32.06 25.34
C ALA A 541 -2.47 -33.12 24.22
N GLN A 542 -3.42 -33.15 23.29
CA GLN A 542 -3.39 -34.02 22.11
C GLN A 542 -2.25 -33.66 21.16
N LEU A 543 -2.06 -32.37 20.86
CA LEU A 543 -0.97 -31.87 20.00
C LEU A 543 0.41 -32.21 20.57
N ARG A 544 0.59 -32.17 21.90
CA ARG A 544 1.85 -32.59 22.54
C ARG A 544 2.09 -34.10 22.43
N ALA A 545 1.02 -34.90 22.48
CA ALA A 545 1.13 -36.35 22.46
C ALA A 545 1.39 -36.90 21.04
N SER A 546 0.81 -36.25 20.02
CA SER A 546 0.91 -36.66 18.62
C SER A 546 0.84 -35.43 17.70
N PRO A 547 1.94 -34.68 17.54
CA PRO A 547 1.93 -33.48 16.71
C PRO A 547 1.73 -33.82 15.23
N PRO A 548 0.82 -33.13 14.51
CA PRO A 548 0.77 -33.20 13.05
C PRO A 548 1.95 -32.42 12.45
N ASP A 549 2.15 -32.54 11.13
CA ASP A 549 3.14 -31.71 10.42
C ASP A 549 2.63 -30.27 10.25
N VAL A 550 1.31 -30.09 10.11
CA VAL A 550 0.64 -28.78 10.00
C VAL A 550 -0.79 -28.85 10.53
N ILE A 551 -1.30 -27.70 10.97
CA ILE A 551 -2.74 -27.50 11.24
C ILE A 551 -3.32 -26.60 10.13
N ILE A 552 -4.42 -27.04 9.51
CA ILE A 552 -5.25 -26.14 8.69
C ILE A 552 -6.36 -25.61 9.59
N ASN A 553 -6.36 -24.29 9.81
CA ASN A 553 -7.30 -23.59 10.67
C ASN A 553 -8.43 -22.92 9.86
N THR A 554 -9.65 -23.39 10.08
CA THR A 554 -10.90 -22.82 9.54
C THR A 554 -11.82 -22.31 10.66
N MET A 555 -11.27 -22.00 11.85
CA MET A 555 -12.02 -21.40 12.96
C MET A 555 -12.23 -19.90 12.78
N TYR A 556 -13.31 -19.35 13.32
CA TYR A 556 -13.64 -17.92 13.21
C TYR A 556 -13.79 -17.24 14.57
N GLY A 557 -13.63 -15.91 14.55
CA GLY A 557 -13.88 -15.03 15.70
C GLY A 557 -12.94 -15.28 16.88
N GLU A 558 -13.45 -15.06 18.09
CA GLU A 558 -12.70 -15.09 19.36
C GLU A 558 -12.00 -16.43 19.63
N SER A 559 -12.47 -17.53 19.02
CA SER A 559 -11.83 -18.83 19.15
C SER A 559 -10.39 -18.86 18.61
N ASN A 560 -10.06 -18.04 17.62
CA ASN A 560 -8.68 -17.88 17.16
C ASN A 560 -7.79 -17.31 18.28
N VAL A 561 -8.29 -16.31 19.02
CA VAL A 561 -7.56 -15.69 20.15
C VAL A 561 -7.22 -16.72 21.20
N GLY A 562 -8.21 -17.46 21.70
CA GLY A 562 -8.00 -18.47 22.73
C GLY A 562 -7.03 -19.58 22.29
N PHE A 563 -7.13 -20.04 21.04
CA PHE A 563 -6.30 -21.12 20.52
C PHE A 563 -4.83 -20.72 20.39
N PHE A 564 -4.54 -19.59 19.72
CA PHE A 564 -3.16 -19.16 19.47
C PHE A 564 -2.45 -18.74 20.76
N GLN A 565 -3.16 -18.09 21.70
CA GLN A 565 -2.61 -17.79 23.03
C GLN A 565 -2.20 -19.05 23.77
N GLN A 566 -3.06 -20.08 23.84
CA GLN A 566 -2.74 -21.34 24.51
C GLN A 566 -1.65 -22.15 23.79
N MET A 567 -1.56 -22.07 22.47
CA MET A 567 -0.44 -22.64 21.70
C MET A 567 0.89 -22.00 22.13
N ALA A 568 0.93 -20.67 22.21
CA ALA A 568 2.12 -19.92 22.62
C ALA A 568 2.48 -20.19 24.10
N GLU A 569 1.50 -20.20 25.01
CA GLU A 569 1.71 -20.57 26.42
C GLU A 569 2.23 -22.01 26.58
N ALA A 570 1.80 -22.90 25.69
CA ALA A 570 2.30 -24.27 25.62
C ALA A 570 3.72 -24.37 25.01
N GLY A 571 4.26 -23.27 24.46
CA GLY A 571 5.59 -23.21 23.88
C GLY A 571 5.67 -23.80 22.46
N PHE A 572 4.54 -23.93 21.76
CA PHE A 572 4.58 -24.23 20.32
C PHE A 572 5.12 -23.02 19.57
N GLN A 573 5.88 -23.29 18.51
CA GLN A 573 6.44 -22.26 17.61
C GLN A 573 6.03 -22.57 16.17
N PRO A 574 5.80 -21.55 15.32
CA PRO A 574 5.41 -21.77 13.92
C PRO A 574 6.39 -22.68 13.16
N SER A 575 7.69 -22.62 13.47
CA SER A 575 8.70 -23.50 12.85
C SER A 575 8.61 -24.97 13.25
N SER A 576 7.88 -25.28 14.34
CA SER A 576 7.72 -26.64 14.88
C SER A 576 6.32 -27.22 14.66
N LEU A 577 5.31 -26.36 14.60
CA LEU A 577 3.93 -26.71 14.36
C LEU A 577 3.27 -25.53 13.64
N PRO A 578 3.48 -25.41 12.31
CA PRO A 578 2.88 -24.35 11.53
C PRO A 578 1.36 -24.49 11.51
N VAL A 579 0.68 -23.34 11.53
CA VAL A 579 -0.76 -23.23 11.29
C VAL A 579 -0.94 -22.40 10.02
N ILE A 580 -1.65 -22.95 9.04
CA ILE A 580 -2.15 -22.17 7.90
C ILE A 580 -3.63 -21.89 8.09
N SER A 581 -4.01 -20.62 8.13
CA SER A 581 -5.38 -20.20 8.39
C SER A 581 -6.07 -19.63 7.16
N THR A 582 -7.34 -19.98 6.99
CA THR A 582 -8.24 -19.42 5.96
C THR A 582 -9.04 -18.22 6.44
N SER A 583 -8.93 -17.89 7.73
CA SER A 583 -9.84 -16.99 8.45
C SER A 583 -9.12 -15.97 9.34
N VAL A 584 -7.82 -16.15 9.60
CA VAL A 584 -6.99 -15.14 10.26
C VAL A 584 -6.46 -14.17 9.21
N ALA A 585 -6.82 -12.91 9.35
CA ALA A 585 -6.21 -11.79 8.64
C ALA A 585 -5.57 -10.81 9.63
N GLU A 586 -5.09 -9.66 9.13
CA GLU A 586 -4.40 -8.64 9.92
C GLU A 586 -5.21 -8.17 11.15
N GLU A 587 -6.55 -8.12 11.03
CA GLU A 587 -7.45 -7.77 12.15
C GLU A 587 -7.39 -8.80 13.30
N GLU A 588 -7.41 -10.10 12.96
CA GLU A 588 -7.25 -11.17 13.94
C GLU A 588 -5.82 -11.18 14.50
N VAL A 589 -4.79 -10.98 13.67
CA VAL A 589 -3.40 -10.90 14.14
C VAL A 589 -3.23 -9.79 15.18
N ARG A 590 -3.77 -8.60 14.91
CA ARG A 590 -3.77 -7.48 15.85
C ARG A 590 -4.46 -7.83 17.18
N THR A 591 -5.57 -8.56 17.11
CA THR A 591 -6.35 -8.97 18.29
C THR A 591 -5.66 -10.07 19.10
N ILE A 592 -5.02 -11.03 18.43
CA ILE A 592 -4.30 -12.13 19.07
C ILE A 592 -3.00 -11.64 19.71
N GLY A 593 -2.27 -10.77 19.00
CA GLY A 593 -0.93 -10.29 19.35
C GLY A 593 0.09 -10.67 18.26
N PRO A 594 0.73 -9.70 17.57
CA PRO A 594 1.76 -9.98 16.55
C PRO A 594 2.89 -10.88 17.07
N GLU A 595 3.29 -10.72 18.33
CA GLU A 595 4.33 -11.52 18.97
C GLU A 595 3.98 -13.00 19.14
N ILE A 596 2.70 -13.34 19.15
CA ILE A 596 2.19 -14.72 19.20
C ILE A 596 2.08 -15.30 17.79
N MET A 597 1.75 -14.44 16.82
CA MET A 597 1.40 -14.84 15.46
C MET A 597 2.57 -14.82 14.48
N VAL A 598 3.65 -14.09 14.77
CA VAL A 598 4.82 -13.98 13.89
C VAL A 598 5.29 -15.35 13.40
N GLY A 599 5.43 -15.51 12.09
CA GLY A 599 5.82 -16.76 11.44
C GLY A 599 4.67 -17.75 11.13
N GLN A 600 3.44 -17.50 11.60
CA GLN A 600 2.27 -18.28 11.20
C GLN A 600 1.83 -17.94 9.78
N LEU A 601 1.10 -18.87 9.14
CA LEU A 601 0.70 -18.76 7.74
C LEU A 601 -0.79 -18.38 7.59
N ALA A 602 -1.09 -17.61 6.56
CA ALA A 602 -2.45 -17.28 6.15
C ALA A 602 -2.63 -17.51 4.64
N THR A 603 -3.86 -17.83 4.22
CA THR A 603 -4.26 -17.91 2.81
C THR A 603 -5.45 -17.00 2.55
N ALA A 604 -5.34 -16.13 1.54
CA ALA A 604 -6.34 -15.12 1.21
C ALA A 604 -6.22 -14.66 -0.27
N SER A 605 -7.16 -13.83 -0.73
CA SER A 605 -7.03 -13.15 -2.04
C SER A 605 -6.26 -11.85 -2.00
N TYR A 606 -5.90 -11.40 -0.81
CA TYR A 606 -5.32 -10.10 -0.59
C TYR A 606 -4.69 -10.06 0.80
N PHE A 607 -3.55 -9.37 0.88
CA PHE A 607 -2.93 -8.92 2.13
C PHE A 607 -2.71 -7.41 2.03
N GLN A 608 -2.75 -6.70 3.16
CA GLN A 608 -2.53 -5.25 3.20
C GLN A 608 -1.18 -4.85 2.60
N THR A 609 -0.20 -5.75 2.64
CA THR A 609 1.18 -5.52 2.17
C THR A 609 1.36 -5.63 0.65
N LEU A 610 0.31 -5.99 -0.11
CA LEU A 610 0.41 -6.08 -1.56
C LEU A 610 0.89 -4.75 -2.17
N GLN A 611 1.81 -4.84 -3.12
CA GLN A 611 2.46 -3.67 -3.71
C GLN A 611 1.74 -3.27 -5.01
N SER A 612 0.71 -2.45 -4.89
CA SER A 612 0.02 -1.82 -6.03
C SER A 612 -0.42 -0.39 -5.68
N THR A 613 -0.53 0.47 -6.70
CA THR A 613 -0.96 1.87 -6.54
C THR A 613 -2.35 1.94 -5.92
N GLU A 614 -3.28 1.12 -6.40
CA GLU A 614 -4.65 1.04 -5.93
C GLU A 614 -4.72 0.57 -4.47
N ASN A 615 -3.84 -0.36 -4.09
CA ASN A 615 -3.78 -0.81 -2.70
C ASN A 615 -3.27 0.28 -1.76
N PHE A 616 -2.16 0.95 -2.11
CA PHE A 616 -1.63 2.03 -1.28
C PHE A 616 -2.63 3.17 -1.09
N ALA A 617 -3.34 3.56 -2.17
CA ALA A 617 -4.38 4.57 -2.11
C ALA A 617 -5.52 4.15 -1.16
N PHE A 618 -6.05 2.94 -1.32
CA PHE A 618 -7.12 2.42 -0.48
C PHE A 618 -6.71 2.28 0.99
N VAL A 619 -5.54 1.70 1.29
CA VAL A 619 -5.06 1.56 2.68
C VAL A 619 -4.88 2.92 3.34
N THR A 620 -4.37 3.91 2.60
CA THR A 620 -4.19 5.27 3.09
C THR A 620 -5.54 5.94 3.35
N ALA A 621 -6.48 5.87 2.41
CA ALA A 621 -7.81 6.43 2.55
C ALA A 621 -8.58 5.78 3.71
N TYR A 622 -8.55 4.45 3.82
CA TYR A 622 -9.19 3.69 4.88
C TYR A 622 -8.63 4.04 6.27
N LYS A 623 -7.31 4.13 6.42
CA LYS A 623 -6.66 4.55 7.67
C LYS A 623 -6.92 6.02 8.00
N THR A 624 -7.04 6.88 6.99
CA THR A 624 -7.38 8.30 7.18
C THR A 624 -8.80 8.45 7.70
N ALA A 625 -9.76 7.74 7.11
CA ALA A 625 -11.16 7.79 7.51
C ALA A 625 -11.44 7.14 8.87
N TYR A 626 -10.80 6.00 9.18
CA TYR A 626 -11.17 5.16 10.32
C TYR A 626 -10.08 4.99 11.39
N GLY A 627 -8.89 5.55 11.16
CA GLY A 627 -7.78 5.60 12.12
C GLY A 627 -6.52 4.86 11.65
N GLN A 628 -5.36 5.42 11.98
CA GLN A 628 -4.05 4.95 11.48
C GLN A 628 -3.66 3.54 11.96
N GLU A 629 -4.20 3.11 13.09
CA GLU A 629 -3.99 1.76 13.67
C GLU A 629 -4.88 0.69 13.02
N ARG A 630 -5.80 1.09 12.13
CA ARG A 630 -6.69 0.15 11.42
C ARG A 630 -5.89 -0.68 10.43
N VAL A 631 -6.33 -1.91 10.24
CA VAL A 631 -5.79 -2.80 9.22
C VAL A 631 -6.91 -3.26 8.29
N THR A 632 -6.54 -3.78 7.13
CA THR A 632 -7.48 -4.29 6.13
C THR A 632 -7.17 -5.74 5.77
N SER A 633 -8.08 -6.38 5.05
CA SER A 633 -8.04 -7.80 4.70
C SER A 633 -8.86 -8.07 3.44
N ALA A 634 -8.76 -9.29 2.90
CA ALA A 634 -9.46 -9.67 1.67
C ALA A 634 -10.99 -9.38 1.69
N PRO A 635 -11.77 -9.74 2.71
CA PRO A 635 -13.20 -9.40 2.75
C PRO A 635 -13.47 -7.89 2.80
N ILE A 636 -12.60 -7.11 3.43
CA ILE A 636 -12.74 -5.64 3.54
C ILE A 636 -12.53 -5.01 2.15
N VAL A 637 -11.48 -5.44 1.43
CA VAL A 637 -11.24 -5.02 0.03
C VAL A 637 -12.39 -5.45 -0.87
N SER A 638 -12.88 -6.69 -0.73
CA SER A 638 -14.03 -7.16 -1.51
C SER A 638 -15.30 -6.36 -1.22
N ALA A 639 -15.52 -5.91 0.02
CA ALA A 639 -16.64 -5.05 0.38
C ALA A 639 -16.54 -3.67 -0.28
N TYR A 640 -15.37 -3.04 -0.21
CA TYR A 640 -15.05 -1.79 -0.92
C TYR A 640 -15.25 -1.93 -2.44
N ALA A 641 -14.67 -2.97 -3.05
CA ALA A 641 -14.77 -3.24 -4.48
C ALA A 641 -16.18 -3.58 -4.95
N SER A 642 -17.05 -4.08 -4.06
CA SER A 642 -18.45 -4.41 -4.37
C SER A 642 -19.23 -3.18 -4.81
N VAL A 643 -19.03 -2.05 -4.13
CA VAL A 643 -19.75 -0.80 -4.43
C VAL A 643 -19.34 -0.25 -5.80
N TYR A 644 -18.04 -0.25 -6.10
CA TYR A 644 -17.51 0.16 -7.39
C TYR A 644 -17.93 -0.76 -8.54
N LEU A 645 -17.92 -2.08 -8.33
CA LEU A 645 -18.43 -3.01 -9.34
C LEU A 645 -19.92 -2.77 -9.60
N TRP A 646 -20.73 -2.58 -8.56
CA TRP A 646 -22.14 -2.29 -8.73
C TRP A 646 -22.36 -0.97 -9.49
N ARG A 647 -21.58 0.10 -9.19
CA ARG A 647 -21.60 1.34 -9.98
C ARG A 647 -21.34 1.07 -11.46
N GLU A 648 -20.24 0.39 -11.80
CA GLU A 648 -19.87 0.11 -13.20
C GLU A 648 -20.99 -0.66 -13.93
N LEU A 649 -21.63 -1.62 -13.26
CA LEU A 649 -22.73 -2.39 -13.82
C LEU A 649 -24.00 -1.55 -14.01
N VAL A 650 -24.32 -0.67 -13.06
CA VAL A 650 -25.46 0.28 -13.17
C VAL A 650 -25.21 1.30 -14.26
N GLU A 651 -24.00 1.82 -14.40
CA GLU A 651 -23.62 2.74 -15.48
C GLU A 651 -23.68 2.03 -16.84
N ALA A 652 -23.25 0.77 -16.93
CA ALA A 652 -23.41 0.00 -18.15
C ALA A 652 -24.89 -0.28 -18.48
N ALA A 653 -25.72 -0.55 -17.46
CA ALA A 653 -27.15 -0.83 -17.61
C ALA A 653 -28.01 0.45 -17.81
N GLN A 654 -27.50 1.62 -17.41
CA GLN A 654 -28.24 2.89 -17.34
C GLN A 654 -29.49 2.83 -16.44
N THR A 655 -29.51 1.93 -15.46
CA THR A 655 -30.62 1.72 -14.52
C THR A 655 -30.15 0.90 -13.31
N THR A 656 -30.87 1.01 -12.19
CA THR A 656 -30.68 0.17 -11.00
C THR A 656 -31.57 -1.08 -10.99
N ASP A 657 -32.30 -1.35 -12.07
CA ASP A 657 -33.10 -2.56 -12.22
C ASP A 657 -32.23 -3.82 -12.17
N VAL A 658 -32.58 -4.76 -11.29
CA VAL A 658 -31.73 -5.93 -10.97
C VAL A 658 -31.45 -6.80 -12.19
N ASP A 659 -32.45 -7.04 -13.05
CA ASP A 659 -32.27 -7.90 -14.21
C ASP A 659 -31.38 -7.23 -15.27
N ALA A 660 -31.52 -5.91 -15.46
CA ALA A 660 -30.66 -5.13 -16.34
C ALA A 660 -29.20 -5.06 -15.83
N VAL A 661 -29.01 -4.83 -14.52
CA VAL A 661 -27.68 -4.83 -13.88
C VAL A 661 -27.02 -6.20 -14.01
N ARG A 662 -27.78 -7.29 -13.82
CA ARG A 662 -27.28 -8.66 -14.01
C ARG A 662 -26.90 -8.94 -15.47
N ALA A 663 -27.68 -8.46 -16.44
CA ALA A 663 -27.33 -8.61 -17.84
C ALA A 663 -26.00 -7.90 -18.20
N ALA A 664 -25.71 -6.77 -17.55
CA ALA A 664 -24.48 -6.01 -17.74
C ALA A 664 -23.22 -6.73 -17.25
N MET A 665 -23.34 -7.77 -16.39
CA MET A 665 -22.22 -8.56 -15.86
C MET A 665 -21.41 -9.30 -16.94
N SER A 666 -21.97 -9.47 -18.14
CA SER A 666 -21.27 -10.05 -19.30
C SER A 666 -20.31 -9.07 -19.99
N GLY A 667 -20.37 -7.79 -19.64
CA GLY A 667 -19.51 -6.74 -20.17
C GLY A 667 -18.19 -6.61 -19.41
N PRO A 668 -17.23 -5.85 -19.97
CA PRO A 668 -15.97 -5.56 -19.28
C PRO A 668 -16.20 -4.62 -18.10
N VAL A 669 -15.57 -4.92 -16.97
CA VAL A 669 -15.47 -4.01 -15.81
C VAL A 669 -14.18 -3.20 -15.95
N LYS A 670 -14.25 -1.88 -15.79
CA LYS A 670 -13.08 -1.00 -16.00
C LYS A 670 -12.38 -0.60 -14.70
N TYR A 671 -13.02 -0.85 -13.56
CA TYR A 671 -12.46 -0.51 -12.26
C TYR A 671 -11.31 -1.46 -11.86
N ILE A 672 -10.25 -0.89 -11.30
CA ILE A 672 -9.12 -1.61 -10.71
C ILE A 672 -9.25 -1.50 -9.20
N ALA A 673 -9.48 -2.63 -8.53
CA ALA A 673 -9.61 -2.70 -7.09
C ALA A 673 -8.23 -2.80 -6.42
N PRO A 674 -8.15 -2.64 -5.08
CA PRO A 674 -6.90 -2.80 -4.33
C PRO A 674 -6.22 -4.16 -4.55
N ASP A 675 -6.99 -5.22 -4.78
CA ASP A 675 -6.52 -6.56 -5.10
C ASP A 675 -6.32 -6.83 -6.61
N GLY A 676 -6.43 -5.78 -7.45
CA GLY A 676 -6.20 -5.81 -8.89
C GLY A 676 -7.45 -5.57 -9.74
N PRO A 677 -7.34 -5.69 -11.08
CA PRO A 677 -8.48 -5.53 -11.99
C PRO A 677 -9.61 -6.50 -11.68
N ILE A 678 -10.85 -6.00 -11.57
CA ILE A 678 -12.00 -6.87 -11.32
C ILE A 678 -12.35 -7.63 -12.60
N GLN A 679 -12.30 -8.96 -12.52
CA GLN A 679 -12.82 -9.83 -13.56
C GLN A 679 -14.01 -10.61 -12.99
N LEU A 680 -15.18 -10.41 -13.57
CA LEU A 680 -16.43 -11.05 -13.18
C LEU A 680 -16.75 -12.20 -14.14
N ASP A 681 -16.99 -13.39 -13.60
CA ASP A 681 -17.51 -14.51 -14.36
C ASP A 681 -19.04 -14.45 -14.39
N SER A 682 -19.61 -14.16 -15.55
CA SER A 682 -21.07 -14.00 -15.69
C SER A 682 -21.85 -15.31 -15.56
N GLU A 683 -21.23 -16.48 -15.72
CA GLU A 683 -21.91 -17.78 -15.56
C GLU A 683 -22.11 -18.08 -14.08
N THR A 684 -21.10 -17.83 -13.26
CA THR A 684 -21.08 -18.11 -11.82
C THR A 684 -21.49 -16.90 -10.96
N GLN A 685 -21.56 -15.70 -11.55
CA GLN A 685 -21.68 -14.41 -10.85
C GLN A 685 -20.62 -14.23 -9.74
N SER A 686 -19.43 -14.80 -9.97
CA SER A 686 -18.32 -14.80 -9.02
C SER A 686 -17.09 -14.11 -9.62
N THR A 687 -16.26 -13.53 -8.78
CA THR A 687 -15.04 -12.83 -9.24
C THR A 687 -13.84 -13.76 -9.35
N TYR A 688 -12.95 -13.49 -10.31
CA TYR A 688 -11.63 -14.12 -10.35
C TYR A 688 -10.80 -13.56 -9.19
N LYS A 689 -10.00 -14.42 -8.55
CA LYS A 689 -9.17 -14.04 -7.42
C LYS A 689 -7.79 -14.64 -7.54
N THR A 690 -6.77 -13.84 -7.28
CA THR A 690 -5.42 -14.33 -7.07
C THR A 690 -5.37 -15.06 -5.74
N ALA A 691 -4.72 -16.22 -5.69
CA ALA A 691 -4.55 -16.97 -4.45
C ALA A 691 -3.20 -16.62 -3.84
N HIS A 692 -3.17 -16.15 -2.59
CA HIS A 692 -1.95 -15.79 -1.89
C HIS A 692 -1.77 -16.67 -0.65
N ILE A 693 -0.52 -17.03 -0.38
CA ILE A 693 -0.10 -17.59 0.90
C ILE A 693 0.94 -16.64 1.48
N GLY A 694 0.68 -16.18 2.69
CA GLY A 694 1.52 -15.22 3.38
C GLY A 694 1.95 -15.69 4.76
N VAL A 695 2.94 -14.99 5.30
CA VAL A 695 3.47 -15.19 6.65
C VAL A 695 3.30 -13.93 7.48
N VAL A 696 2.88 -14.09 8.73
CA VAL A 696 2.75 -12.98 9.67
C VAL A 696 4.14 -12.45 10.04
N ARG A 697 4.33 -11.14 9.90
CA ARG A 697 5.52 -10.39 10.30
C ARG A 697 5.47 -9.98 11.77
N ASP A 698 6.58 -9.45 12.28
CA ASP A 698 6.69 -8.95 13.65
C ASP A 698 5.86 -7.69 13.93
N ASP A 699 5.55 -6.90 12.90
CA ASP A 699 4.63 -5.76 12.94
C ASP A 699 3.14 -6.15 12.84
N GLY A 700 2.84 -7.44 12.70
CA GLY A 700 1.48 -7.97 12.62
C GLY A 700 0.84 -7.91 11.23
N LEU A 701 1.55 -7.41 10.22
CA LEU A 701 1.11 -7.48 8.82
C LEU A 701 1.48 -8.84 8.22
N ILE A 702 0.80 -9.22 7.14
CA ILE A 702 1.05 -10.49 6.47
C ILE A 702 1.82 -10.22 5.19
N GLU A 703 3.01 -10.81 5.05
CA GLU A 703 3.84 -10.72 3.84
C GLU A 703 3.58 -11.90 2.90
N GLU A 704 3.37 -11.62 1.62
CA GLU A 704 3.22 -12.67 0.61
C GLU A 704 4.50 -13.51 0.49
N ILE A 705 4.34 -14.83 0.54
CA ILE A 705 5.41 -15.80 0.23
C ILE A 705 5.26 -16.32 -1.20
N ILE A 706 4.03 -16.62 -1.59
CA ILE A 706 3.71 -17.17 -2.91
C ILE A 706 2.29 -16.77 -3.32
N SER A 707 2.12 -16.54 -4.61
CA SER A 707 0.83 -16.25 -5.24
C SER A 707 0.60 -17.15 -6.46
N SER A 708 -0.66 -17.28 -6.88
CA SER A 708 -0.98 -17.85 -8.20
C SER A 708 -0.45 -16.95 -9.31
N ALA A 709 0.04 -17.54 -10.40
CA ALA A 709 0.65 -16.76 -11.50
C ALA A 709 -0.35 -15.81 -12.19
N GLU A 710 -1.63 -16.18 -12.21
CA GLU A 710 -2.74 -15.38 -12.73
C GLU A 710 -3.92 -15.51 -11.76
N PRO A 711 -4.90 -14.58 -11.80
CA PRO A 711 -6.16 -14.74 -11.09
C PRO A 711 -6.85 -16.05 -11.47
N LEU A 712 -7.28 -16.82 -10.46
CA LEU A 712 -7.91 -18.11 -10.66
C LEU A 712 -9.40 -17.92 -11.00
N PRO A 713 -9.93 -18.63 -12.02
CA PRO A 713 -11.35 -18.62 -12.31
C PRO A 713 -12.14 -19.20 -11.14
N PRO A 714 -13.34 -18.66 -10.85
CA PRO A 714 -14.23 -19.29 -9.87
C PRO A 714 -14.73 -20.63 -10.39
N ASP A 715 -14.76 -21.63 -9.52
CA ASP A 715 -15.34 -22.95 -9.76
C ASP A 715 -16.11 -23.38 -8.50
N PRO A 716 -17.29 -22.77 -8.24
CA PRO A 716 -18.01 -22.98 -7.00
C PRO A 716 -18.43 -24.45 -6.80
N TYR A 717 -18.57 -25.22 -7.88
CA TYR A 717 -18.90 -26.66 -7.81
C TYR A 717 -17.68 -27.58 -7.98
N LEU A 718 -16.47 -27.02 -8.05
CA LEU A 718 -15.21 -27.76 -8.22
C LEU A 718 -15.27 -28.74 -9.40
N LYS A 719 -15.90 -28.35 -10.51
CA LYS A 719 -16.08 -29.16 -11.73
C LYS A 719 -14.76 -29.65 -12.31
N ALA A 720 -13.65 -28.95 -12.06
CA ALA A 720 -12.32 -29.37 -12.47
C ALA A 720 -11.79 -30.61 -11.71
N PHE A 721 -12.42 -31.00 -10.59
CA PHE A 721 -11.93 -32.03 -9.68
C PHE A 721 -12.87 -33.25 -9.67
N PRO A 722 -12.43 -34.43 -10.13
CA PRO A 722 -13.30 -35.62 -10.22
C PRO A 722 -13.89 -36.07 -8.87
N TRP A 723 -13.20 -35.81 -7.76
CA TRP A 723 -13.67 -36.15 -6.41
C TRP A 723 -14.75 -35.19 -5.88
N ALA A 724 -14.98 -34.05 -6.53
CA ALA A 724 -15.93 -33.05 -6.07
C ALA A 724 -17.38 -33.55 -6.05
N GLU A 725 -17.74 -34.47 -6.96
CA GLU A 725 -19.10 -35.04 -7.01
C GLU A 725 -19.46 -35.80 -5.71
N ASP A 726 -18.48 -36.47 -5.10
CA ASP A 726 -18.68 -37.19 -3.84
C ASP A 726 -18.76 -36.21 -2.66
N VAL A 727 -17.98 -35.12 -2.69
CA VAL A 727 -18.05 -34.06 -1.68
C VAL A 727 -19.40 -33.33 -1.76
N GLN A 728 -19.87 -32.99 -2.96
CA GLN A 728 -21.17 -32.35 -3.16
C GLN A 728 -22.30 -33.20 -2.56
N LYS A 729 -22.32 -34.51 -2.85
CA LYS A 729 -23.31 -35.43 -2.26
C LYS A 729 -23.24 -35.47 -0.73
N LEU A 730 -22.05 -35.35 -0.15
CA LEU A 730 -21.89 -35.30 1.31
C LEU A 730 -22.48 -34.00 1.89
N VAL A 731 -22.25 -32.86 1.24
CA VAL A 731 -22.75 -31.55 1.66
C VAL A 731 -24.29 -31.49 1.55
N GLU A 732 -24.84 -31.91 0.41
CA GLU A 732 -26.30 -31.94 0.19
C GLU A 732 -27.04 -32.82 1.21
N ASN A 733 -26.40 -33.91 1.68
CA ASN A 733 -26.98 -34.77 2.72
C ASN A 733 -26.85 -34.19 4.14
N GLN A 734 -25.93 -33.24 4.37
CA GLN A 734 -25.78 -32.54 5.65
C GLN A 734 -26.79 -31.40 5.78
N ASP A 735 -27.09 -30.68 4.69
CA ASP A 735 -28.07 -29.58 4.69
C ASP A 735 -29.54 -30.07 4.64
N GLY A 736 -29.77 -31.35 4.32
CA GLY A 736 -31.09 -31.99 4.31
C GLY A 736 -31.54 -32.59 5.65
N GLN A 737 -30.76 -32.44 6.72
CA GLN A 737 -31.11 -32.82 8.12
C GLN A 737 -31.31 -31.58 8.97
#